data_AF-A0A3L8DAY6-F1
#
_entry.id   AF-A0A3L8DAY6-F1
#
_cell.length_a   1.000
_cell.length_b   1.000
_cell.length_c   1.000
_cell.angle_alpha   90.00
_cell.angle_beta   90.00
_cell.angle_gamma   90.00
#
_symmetry.space_group_name_H-M   'P 1'
#
loop_
_entity.id
_entity.type
_entity.pdbx_description
1 polymer ?
#
loop_
_entity_poly.entity_id
_entity_poly.type
_entity_poly.pdbx_seq_one_letter_code
_entity_poly.pdbx_strand_id
1 'polypeptide(L)'
;MHVVKRDGRKEPVHFDKITARIETLCYGLDMNYVDPSAIALRVITDFYSGATTVELDNLAAETAASMINQHADYATLAARIAISNLHKETKKIFSEVIAHLYNAKSSVTKERLPIISEKCYKIIQTHADRLNSAIIYDRDFNYSYTAFKNLESNHLLKLKGKVVERPQHMLMRVAVAIHGEDIDKAIKTYNFLSKQYFMHTAQTLHAACTVKQQMASIDGIMDTLERFALLCCYKGEVGFNVHCIRAKGTPIRGTGGVSNGLVPMLKVYNTSMATVSKTGKSDGRITVYLEPWHADIFEWLELKKGIDLFMKRVYDDDMWSLMCPHECPGLFEACGDEFEALYTKYETEGRSRKQVKARDLWLFITQLQVETGTPYIVYKDHCNRKSNHRNLGTIKCSGFSTDVVQYSSSDEVAVCNTASIAVNMFVNSSKKIFDFEKLKEVTKVITYNLDKMFDVNFYPVPEAESSSRHRSIGIGVQGLADAFILMRYPFESKDAKELNIQIFETLYYGALEASCELAAEKGTYESYEGSPISKGILQYDMWNVKPTDLWDWDALKAKIARHGVRNSLLIAQMSDAFMAQMLESNKSVEPCVSNICTMHALSRQFSVVQPRLLRDLIERNLWDEDMHNKIVTNGGSIQNIEGIPDDLKLLYKTVWEIPQRAVFEMAAARGPFIDHSQCLNVYMSNPLEKLTSMHFYAWKINKFNIQEQLTKYFKCEVKLLTTPCIISETEKLGIFSSAVSGAMQIVKQYAVHRYIVATQDRELQEELRIIPGVPVLYLHGKVPTLESPSEASRRHAETLQKQLGMTTWEKETVKELRKHAGMTEENVQLKKRKKKGGPNPLSCLKKKKPQATASNQTATKSGKVRKKKKIKIASHVKEALITELKNKREASSNA
;
A
#
# COMPACT_ATOMS: atom_id res chain seq x y z
N MET A 1 11.44 19.97 -50.46
CA MET A 1 10.31 19.47 -49.65
C MET A 1 9.46 20.66 -49.20
N HIS A 2 8.16 20.46 -48.98
CA HIS A 2 7.25 21.51 -48.48
C HIS A 2 6.56 21.06 -47.18
N VAL A 3 6.30 21.99 -46.28
CA VAL A 3 5.52 21.82 -45.05
C VAL A 3 4.17 22.52 -45.17
N VAL A 4 3.14 21.95 -44.55
CA VAL A 4 1.81 22.59 -44.44
C VAL A 4 1.73 23.35 -43.10
N LYS A 5 1.63 24.67 -43.17
CA LYS A 5 1.43 25.53 -42.01
C LYS A 5 0.07 25.29 -41.35
N ARG A 6 -0.07 25.73 -40.10
CA ARG A 6 -1.33 25.67 -39.35
C ARG A 6 -2.48 26.43 -40.02
N ASP A 7 -2.17 27.45 -40.83
CA ASP A 7 -3.14 28.21 -41.64
C ASP A 7 -3.45 27.55 -43.00
N GLY A 8 -2.91 26.35 -43.27
CA GLY A 8 -3.08 25.61 -44.51
C GLY A 8 -2.14 26.00 -45.65
N ARG A 9 -1.31 27.03 -45.48
CA ARG A 9 -0.35 27.45 -46.52
C ARG A 9 0.81 26.46 -46.64
N LYS A 10 1.27 26.22 -47.88
CA LYS A 10 2.48 25.44 -48.14
C LYS A 10 3.70 26.36 -48.10
N GLU A 11 4.74 25.97 -47.38
CA GLU A 11 6.03 26.68 -47.36
C GLU A 11 7.17 25.69 -47.65
N PRO A 12 8.22 26.09 -48.40
CA PRO A 12 9.43 25.28 -48.51
C PRO A 12 10.10 25.06 -47.15
N VAL A 13 10.64 23.86 -46.95
CA VAL A 13 11.43 23.52 -45.74
C VAL A 13 12.77 24.25 -45.82
N HIS A 14 13.06 25.09 -44.83
CA HIS A 14 14.35 25.77 -44.67
C HIS A 14 15.01 25.31 -43.37
N PHE A 15 16.25 24.82 -43.47
CA PHE A 15 17.05 24.39 -42.32
C PHE A 15 17.18 25.52 -41.30
N ASP A 16 17.63 26.70 -41.73
CA ASP A 16 17.85 27.86 -40.85
C ASP A 16 16.60 28.28 -40.07
N LYS A 17 15.39 28.15 -40.66
CA LYS A 17 14.13 28.48 -39.97
C LYS A 17 13.79 27.47 -38.87
N ILE A 18 14.12 26.20 -39.07
CA ILE A 18 13.92 25.15 -38.06
C ILE A 18 14.93 25.35 -36.93
N THR A 19 16.20 25.54 -37.27
CA THR A 19 17.30 25.77 -36.31
C THR A 19 17.04 27.01 -35.46
N ALA A 20 16.76 28.16 -36.07
CA ALA A 20 16.47 29.41 -35.36
C ALA A 20 15.28 29.27 -34.41
N ARG A 21 14.27 28.48 -34.79
CA ARG A 21 13.14 28.20 -33.90
C ARG A 21 13.57 27.38 -32.67
N ILE A 22 14.39 26.35 -32.85
CA ILE A 22 14.87 25.53 -31.73
C ILE A 22 15.78 26.37 -30.83
N GLU A 23 16.66 27.19 -31.40
CA GLU A 23 17.56 28.10 -30.68
C GLU A 23 16.79 29.06 -29.75
N THR A 24 15.65 29.61 -30.18
CA THR A 24 14.84 30.48 -29.31
C THR A 24 14.34 29.79 -28.03
N LEU A 25 14.30 28.45 -28.01
CA LEU A 25 13.88 27.65 -26.87
C LEU A 25 15.06 27.16 -26.01
N CYS A 26 16.31 27.49 -26.37
CA CYS A 26 17.51 27.07 -25.65
C CYS A 26 17.96 28.04 -24.54
N TYR A 27 17.12 28.99 -24.13
CA TYR A 27 17.48 29.97 -23.09
C TYR A 27 17.88 29.29 -21.76
N GLY A 28 19.04 29.65 -21.21
CA GLY A 28 19.56 29.10 -19.96
C GLY A 28 19.92 27.61 -20.00
N LEU A 29 20.06 27.02 -21.19
CA LEU A 29 20.62 25.68 -21.37
C LEU A 29 22.13 25.77 -21.65
N ASP A 30 22.88 24.72 -21.34
CA ASP A 30 24.31 24.67 -21.66
C ASP A 30 24.53 24.40 -23.16
N MET A 31 24.82 25.48 -23.89
CA MET A 31 25.08 25.45 -25.33
C MET A 31 26.40 24.77 -25.72
N ASN A 32 27.27 24.43 -24.76
CA ASN A 32 28.45 23.61 -25.04
C ASN A 32 28.05 22.15 -25.37
N TYR A 33 26.91 21.70 -24.84
CA TYR A 33 26.40 20.35 -25.03
C TYR A 33 25.12 20.30 -25.89
N VAL A 34 24.29 21.34 -25.86
CA VAL A 34 23.06 21.41 -26.64
C VAL A 34 23.32 22.03 -28.01
N ASP A 35 23.22 21.22 -29.06
CA ASP A 35 23.27 21.64 -30.46
C ASP A 35 21.89 21.60 -31.15
N PRO A 36 21.25 22.76 -31.40
CA PRO A 36 20.01 22.89 -32.16
C PRO A 36 20.13 22.46 -33.64
N SER A 37 21.30 22.63 -34.24
CA SER A 37 21.56 22.29 -35.65
C SER A 37 21.54 20.78 -35.85
N ALA A 38 22.10 20.02 -34.91
CA ALA A 38 22.02 18.55 -34.90
C ALA A 38 20.57 18.04 -34.86
N ILE A 39 19.69 18.68 -34.08
CA ILE A 39 18.26 18.35 -34.05
C ILE A 39 17.63 18.65 -35.41
N ALA A 40 17.84 19.85 -35.95
CA ALA A 40 17.26 20.26 -37.23
C ALA A 40 17.67 19.33 -38.37
N LEU A 41 18.93 18.87 -38.40
CA LEU A 41 19.45 17.96 -39.41
C LEU A 41 18.75 16.60 -39.36
N ARG A 42 18.64 16.02 -38.14
CA ARG A 42 17.95 14.75 -37.92
C ARG A 42 16.46 14.83 -38.29
N VAL A 43 15.80 15.91 -37.88
CA VAL A 43 14.39 16.16 -38.22
C VAL A 43 14.17 16.19 -39.73
N ILE A 44 15.03 16.89 -40.50
CA ILE A 44 14.90 16.94 -41.97
C ILE A 44 15.10 15.57 -42.63
N THR A 45 15.95 14.73 -42.04
CA THR A 45 16.25 13.40 -42.57
C THR A 45 15.04 12.47 -42.46
N ASP A 46 14.34 12.53 -41.33
CA ASP A 46 13.16 11.71 -41.04
C ASP A 46 11.85 12.33 -41.58
N PHE A 47 11.93 13.47 -42.27
CA PHE A 47 10.76 14.23 -42.73
C PHE A 47 10.27 13.81 -44.14
N TYR A 48 8.95 13.81 -44.35
CA TYR A 48 8.35 13.62 -45.67
C TYR A 48 7.68 14.90 -46.19
N SER A 49 7.69 15.10 -47.51
CA SER A 49 7.07 16.27 -48.13
C SER A 49 5.54 16.24 -47.97
N GLY A 50 4.96 17.33 -47.47
CA GLY A 50 3.52 17.45 -47.21
C GLY A 50 3.12 17.29 -45.75
N ALA A 51 4.06 16.94 -44.85
CA ALA A 51 3.81 16.93 -43.41
C ALA A 51 3.50 18.34 -42.87
N THR A 52 2.72 18.36 -41.80
CA THR A 52 2.28 19.59 -41.14
C THR A 52 3.36 20.15 -40.22
N THR A 53 3.32 21.47 -39.98
CA THR A 53 4.19 22.11 -39.00
C THR A 53 4.02 21.58 -37.56
N VAL A 54 2.89 20.93 -37.25
CA VAL A 54 2.63 20.29 -35.96
C VAL A 54 3.37 18.95 -35.86
N GLU A 55 3.33 18.15 -36.93
CA GLU A 55 4.10 16.91 -37.04
C GLU A 55 5.61 17.19 -36.98
N LEU A 56 6.06 18.28 -37.62
CA LEU A 56 7.45 18.72 -37.55
C LEU A 56 7.88 19.08 -36.13
N ASP A 57 7.06 19.81 -35.38
CA ASP A 57 7.36 20.17 -33.99
C ASP A 57 7.37 18.96 -33.06
N ASN A 58 6.46 18.00 -33.28
CA ASN A 58 6.43 16.75 -32.52
C ASN A 58 7.70 15.91 -32.79
N LEU A 59 8.11 15.79 -34.05
CA LEU A 59 9.33 15.10 -34.43
C LEU A 59 10.58 15.78 -33.86
N ALA A 60 10.62 17.12 -33.83
CA ALA A 60 11.71 17.86 -33.22
C ALA A 60 11.79 17.63 -31.70
N ALA A 61 10.64 17.61 -31.01
CA ALA A 61 10.60 17.30 -29.58
C ALA A 61 11.05 15.86 -29.28
N GLU A 62 10.66 14.89 -30.11
CA GLU A 62 11.09 13.49 -30.00
C GLU A 62 12.58 13.31 -30.27
N THR A 63 13.10 14.01 -31.29
CA THR A 63 14.52 14.00 -31.62
C THR A 63 15.34 14.56 -30.46
N ALA A 64 14.93 15.69 -29.88
CA ALA A 64 15.55 16.23 -28.68
C ALA A 64 15.46 15.25 -27.50
N ALA A 65 14.32 14.58 -27.29
CA ALA A 65 14.17 13.59 -26.24
C ALA A 65 15.11 12.36 -26.41
N SER A 66 15.45 11.99 -27.65
CA SER A 66 16.42 10.92 -27.91
C SER A 66 17.87 11.29 -27.56
N MET A 67 18.16 12.58 -27.39
CA MET A 67 19.50 13.11 -27.10
C MET A 67 19.74 13.37 -25.60
N ILE A 68 18.79 13.01 -24.72
CA ILE A 68 18.90 13.23 -23.26
C ILE A 68 20.12 12.54 -22.65
N ASN A 69 20.53 11.38 -23.18
CA ASN A 69 21.71 10.67 -22.69
C ASN A 69 23.03 11.40 -23.00
N GLN A 70 23.02 12.37 -23.92
CA GLN A 70 24.19 13.22 -24.16
C GLN A 70 24.29 14.31 -23.09
N HIS A 71 23.17 14.98 -22.79
CA HIS A 71 23.09 16.00 -21.75
C HIS A 71 21.66 16.16 -21.22
N ALA A 72 21.52 16.39 -19.91
CA ALA A 72 20.21 16.50 -19.25
C ALA A 72 19.33 17.63 -19.84
N ASP A 73 19.93 18.71 -20.34
CA ASP A 73 19.20 19.87 -20.86
C ASP A 73 18.41 19.58 -22.14
N TYR A 74 18.76 18.52 -22.88
CA TYR A 74 17.93 18.06 -24.00
C TYR A 74 16.52 17.64 -23.54
N ALA A 75 16.36 17.18 -22.30
CA ALA A 75 15.05 16.85 -21.74
C ALA A 75 14.19 18.11 -21.58
N THR A 76 14.80 19.20 -21.10
CA THR A 76 14.16 20.51 -20.98
C THR A 76 13.83 21.08 -22.36
N LEU A 77 14.75 20.97 -23.33
CA LEU A 77 14.52 21.43 -24.70
C LEU A 77 13.36 20.66 -25.37
N ALA A 78 13.34 19.33 -25.25
CA ALA A 78 12.26 18.49 -25.78
C ALA A 78 10.89 18.92 -25.23
N ALA A 79 10.83 19.18 -23.93
CA ALA A 79 9.61 19.68 -23.28
C ALA A 79 9.20 21.05 -23.84
N ARG A 80 10.14 22.00 -23.92
CA ARG A 80 9.88 23.35 -24.43
C ARG A 80 9.36 23.35 -25.86
N ILE A 81 9.89 22.49 -26.73
CA ILE A 81 9.39 22.33 -28.11
C ILE A 81 7.93 21.84 -28.09
N ALA A 82 7.63 20.80 -27.30
CA ALA A 82 6.28 20.24 -27.20
C ALA A 82 5.26 21.24 -26.62
N ILE A 83 5.64 22.00 -25.59
CA ILE A 83 4.81 23.03 -24.96
C ILE A 83 4.60 24.22 -25.90
N SER A 84 5.66 24.67 -26.58
CA SER A 84 5.58 25.72 -27.60
C SER A 84 4.63 25.32 -28.73
N ASN A 85 4.64 24.04 -29.13
CA ASN A 85 3.69 23.50 -30.10
C ASN A 85 2.25 23.62 -29.59
N LEU A 86 1.96 23.17 -28.36
CA LEU A 86 0.63 23.29 -27.75
C LEU A 86 0.17 24.75 -27.64
N HIS A 87 1.06 25.68 -27.28
CA HIS A 87 0.74 27.10 -27.20
C HIS A 87 0.32 27.68 -28.56
N LYS A 88 0.80 27.13 -29.67
CA LYS A 88 0.36 27.53 -31.02
C LYS A 88 -0.96 26.88 -31.44
N GLU A 89 -1.33 25.76 -30.83
CA GLU A 89 -2.58 25.03 -31.07
C GLU A 89 -3.74 25.52 -30.18
N THR A 90 -3.42 26.21 -29.08
CA THR A 90 -4.39 26.61 -28.05
C THR A 90 -4.50 28.12 -27.93
N LYS A 91 -5.71 28.60 -27.61
CA LYS A 91 -5.94 30.01 -27.28
C LYS A 91 -5.14 30.41 -26.05
N LYS A 92 -4.66 31.66 -26.02
CA LYS A 92 -3.90 32.20 -24.88
C LYS A 92 -4.83 32.53 -23.71
N ILE A 93 -5.89 33.31 -23.95
CA ILE A 93 -6.74 33.88 -22.89
C ILE A 93 -7.57 32.79 -22.19
N PHE A 94 -7.46 32.71 -20.86
CA PHE A 94 -8.12 31.68 -20.05
C PHE A 94 -9.65 31.77 -20.09
N SER A 95 -10.22 32.96 -19.89
CA SER A 95 -11.68 33.15 -19.90
C SER A 95 -12.32 32.76 -21.24
N GLU A 96 -11.62 32.95 -22.36
CA GLU A 96 -12.08 32.50 -23.69
C GLU A 96 -12.09 30.97 -23.83
N VAL A 97 -11.05 30.29 -23.34
CA VAL A 97 -10.98 28.82 -23.34
C VAL A 97 -12.14 28.24 -22.52
N ILE A 98 -12.39 28.82 -21.35
CA ILE A 98 -13.53 28.43 -20.50
C ILE A 98 -14.87 28.70 -21.18
N ALA A 99 -15.03 29.83 -21.88
CA ALA A 99 -16.24 30.11 -22.67
C ALA A 99 -16.43 29.10 -23.81
N HIS A 100 -15.35 28.67 -24.48
CA HIS A 100 -15.42 27.64 -25.52
C HIS A 100 -15.85 26.28 -24.95
N LEU A 101 -15.33 25.90 -23.78
CA LEU A 101 -15.68 24.66 -23.11
C LEU A 101 -17.12 24.66 -22.56
N TYR A 102 -17.61 25.82 -22.11
CA TYR A 102 -19.00 26.01 -21.65
C TYR A 102 -20.03 26.02 -22.79
N ASN A 103 -19.65 26.58 -23.95
CA ASN A 103 -20.50 26.66 -25.13
C ASN A 103 -20.29 25.48 -26.11
N ALA A 104 -19.61 24.43 -25.66
CA ALA A 104 -19.34 23.25 -26.48
C ALA A 104 -20.64 22.60 -26.97
N LYS A 105 -20.61 22.12 -28.21
CA LYS A 105 -21.73 21.43 -28.88
C LYS A 105 -21.25 20.11 -29.46
N SER A 106 -22.13 19.11 -29.44
CA SER A 106 -21.91 17.82 -30.09
C SER A 106 -21.62 18.04 -31.58
N SER A 107 -20.56 17.40 -32.10
CA SER A 107 -20.23 17.48 -33.53
C SER A 107 -21.34 16.88 -34.39
N VAL A 108 -22.01 15.85 -33.87
CA VAL A 108 -23.05 15.05 -34.52
C VAL A 108 -24.43 15.67 -34.31
N THR A 109 -24.90 15.78 -33.05
CA THR A 109 -26.28 16.20 -32.75
C THR A 109 -26.45 17.72 -32.74
N LYS A 110 -25.36 18.50 -32.75
CA LYS A 110 -25.33 19.97 -32.59
C LYS A 110 -25.94 20.48 -31.27
N GLU A 111 -26.42 19.59 -30.42
CA GLU A 111 -26.90 19.91 -29.08
C GLU A 111 -25.77 20.42 -28.20
N ARG A 112 -26.15 21.24 -27.23
CA ARG A 112 -25.22 21.82 -26.27
C ARG A 112 -24.74 20.73 -25.31
N LEU A 113 -23.42 20.58 -25.22
CA LEU A 113 -22.75 19.62 -24.35
C LEU A 113 -21.69 20.37 -23.52
N PRO A 114 -22.11 21.18 -22.53
CA PRO A 114 -21.18 21.98 -21.75
C PRO A 114 -20.26 21.08 -20.93
N ILE A 115 -18.96 21.31 -21.02
CA ILE A 115 -17.97 20.61 -20.17
C ILE A 115 -17.85 21.32 -18.83
N ILE A 116 -17.92 22.66 -18.83
CA ILE A 116 -17.81 23.50 -17.63
C ILE A 116 -19.19 23.77 -17.03
N SER A 117 -19.25 23.77 -15.70
CA SER A 117 -20.43 24.14 -14.92
C SER A 117 -20.77 25.62 -15.04
N GLU A 118 -22.06 25.94 -15.07
CA GLU A 118 -22.52 27.32 -15.18
C GLU A 118 -22.05 28.22 -14.03
N LYS A 119 -22.01 27.69 -12.81
CA LYS A 119 -21.51 28.40 -11.62
C LYS A 119 -20.07 28.87 -11.84
N CYS A 120 -19.18 27.96 -12.22
CA CYS A 120 -17.77 28.30 -12.40
C CYS A 120 -17.56 29.20 -13.63
N TYR A 121 -18.31 28.96 -14.71
CA TYR A 121 -18.30 29.84 -15.88
C TYR A 121 -18.64 31.28 -15.49
N LYS A 122 -19.72 31.51 -14.73
CA LYS A 122 -20.13 32.84 -14.28
C LYS A 122 -19.03 33.53 -13.47
N ILE A 123 -18.48 32.86 -12.45
CA ILE A 123 -17.40 33.40 -11.62
C ILE A 123 -16.19 33.80 -12.47
N ILE A 124 -15.77 32.92 -13.39
CA ILE A 124 -14.60 33.15 -14.25
C ILE A 124 -14.84 34.33 -15.20
N GLN A 125 -16.04 34.47 -15.76
CA GLN A 125 -16.37 35.60 -16.63
C GLN A 125 -16.45 36.91 -15.85
N THR A 126 -17.05 36.92 -14.66
CA THR A 126 -17.15 38.11 -13.80
C THR A 126 -15.77 38.65 -13.41
N HIS A 127 -14.79 37.77 -13.16
CA HIS A 127 -13.44 38.15 -12.73
C HIS A 127 -12.38 37.92 -13.82
N ALA A 128 -12.78 37.93 -15.09
CA ALA A 128 -11.92 37.53 -16.21
C ALA A 128 -10.60 38.30 -16.25
N ASP A 129 -10.62 39.63 -16.11
CA ASP A 129 -9.42 40.46 -16.23
C ASP A 129 -8.37 40.12 -15.16
N ARG A 130 -8.81 39.94 -13.90
CA ARG A 130 -7.95 39.61 -12.77
C ARG A 130 -7.39 38.18 -12.90
N LEU A 131 -8.22 37.22 -13.30
CA LEU A 131 -7.78 35.83 -13.47
C LEU A 131 -6.86 35.65 -14.69
N ASN A 132 -7.16 36.32 -15.81
CA ASN A 132 -6.35 36.27 -17.02
C ASN A 132 -4.96 36.87 -16.80
N SER A 133 -4.87 37.99 -16.08
CA SER A 133 -3.60 38.68 -15.79
C SER A 133 -2.75 37.97 -14.73
N ALA A 134 -3.37 37.21 -13.82
CA ALA A 134 -2.65 36.43 -12.81
C ALA A 134 -1.89 35.22 -13.39
N ILE A 135 -2.28 34.72 -14.57
CA ILE A 135 -1.69 33.54 -15.18
C ILE A 135 -0.32 33.84 -15.80
N ILE A 136 0.69 33.06 -15.41
CA ILE A 136 2.04 33.14 -15.97
C ILE A 136 2.30 31.93 -16.87
N TYR A 137 2.16 32.10 -18.19
CA TYR A 137 2.32 31.02 -19.17
C TYR A 137 3.74 30.47 -19.25
N ASP A 138 4.75 31.24 -18.85
CA ASP A 138 6.13 30.76 -18.85
C ASP A 138 6.34 29.59 -17.88
N ARG A 139 5.47 29.45 -16.87
CA ARG A 139 5.48 28.30 -15.95
C ARG A 139 5.11 26.97 -16.64
N ASP A 140 4.51 26.99 -17.83
CA ASP A 140 4.31 25.76 -18.60
C ASP A 140 5.67 25.14 -19.00
N PHE A 141 6.72 25.94 -19.18
CA PHE A 141 8.06 25.46 -19.56
C PHE A 141 8.84 24.80 -18.43
N ASN A 142 8.26 24.72 -17.23
CA ASN A 142 8.85 24.01 -16.09
C ASN A 142 8.53 22.50 -16.08
N TYR A 143 7.63 22.02 -16.94
CA TYR A 143 7.36 20.60 -17.09
C TYR A 143 8.40 19.95 -18.02
N SER A 144 8.82 18.73 -17.71
CA SER A 144 9.51 17.83 -18.63
C SER A 144 8.59 17.34 -19.73
N TYR A 145 9.22 16.77 -20.74
CA TYR A 145 8.55 16.12 -21.86
C TYR A 145 7.58 15.03 -21.39
N THR A 146 7.98 14.18 -20.45
CA THR A 146 7.14 13.06 -19.98
C THR A 146 5.95 13.54 -19.17
N ALA A 147 6.16 14.47 -18.23
CA ALA A 147 5.07 15.06 -17.44
C ALA A 147 4.06 15.75 -18.37
N PHE A 148 4.55 16.56 -19.31
CA PHE A 148 3.73 17.27 -20.28
C PHE A 148 2.93 16.32 -21.20
N LYS A 149 3.55 15.26 -21.74
CA LYS A 149 2.84 14.29 -22.59
C LYS A 149 1.76 13.51 -21.85
N ASN A 150 1.96 13.23 -20.57
CA ASN A 150 0.92 12.64 -19.73
C ASN A 150 -0.24 13.63 -19.52
N LEU A 151 0.03 14.90 -19.20
CA LEU A 151 -0.99 15.95 -19.11
C LEU A 151 -1.80 16.08 -20.42
N GLU A 152 -1.12 16.17 -21.56
CA GLU A 152 -1.72 16.27 -22.90
C GLU A 152 -2.61 15.06 -23.23
N SER A 153 -2.19 13.87 -22.83
CA SER A 153 -2.91 12.63 -23.13
C SER A 153 -4.16 12.48 -22.26
N ASN A 154 -4.04 12.76 -20.95
CA ASN A 154 -5.00 12.28 -19.95
C ASN A 154 -5.75 13.38 -19.18
N HIS A 155 -5.17 14.58 -19.00
CA HIS A 155 -5.65 15.54 -18.00
C HIS A 155 -6.14 16.87 -18.58
N LEU A 156 -5.58 17.34 -19.69
CA LEU A 156 -6.00 18.58 -20.32
C LEU A 156 -7.34 18.39 -21.05
N LEU A 157 -8.28 19.31 -20.86
CA LEU A 157 -9.60 19.22 -21.48
C LEU A 157 -9.50 19.29 -23.02
N LYS A 158 -10.26 18.41 -23.67
CA LYS A 158 -10.30 18.26 -25.14
C LYS A 158 -11.67 18.63 -25.70
N LEU A 159 -11.68 19.27 -26.86
CA LEU A 159 -12.86 19.46 -27.69
C LEU A 159 -12.65 18.76 -29.03
N LYS A 160 -13.60 17.89 -29.41
CA LYS A 160 -13.54 17.11 -30.66
C LYS A 160 -12.21 16.35 -30.83
N GLY A 161 -11.70 15.79 -29.73
CA GLY A 161 -10.42 15.06 -29.68
C GLY A 161 -9.16 15.93 -29.64
N LYS A 162 -9.27 17.26 -29.79
CA LYS A 162 -8.12 18.19 -29.71
C LYS A 162 -8.02 18.85 -28.35
N VAL A 163 -6.81 18.98 -27.82
CA VAL A 163 -6.55 19.71 -26.57
C VAL A 163 -6.83 21.19 -26.77
N VAL A 164 -7.60 21.79 -25.87
CA VAL A 164 -7.93 23.23 -25.89
C VAL A 164 -7.44 23.98 -24.65
N GLU A 165 -7.10 23.24 -23.60
CA GLU A 165 -6.66 23.75 -22.32
C GLU A 165 -5.13 23.66 -22.21
N ARG A 166 -4.47 24.73 -21.72
CA ARG A 166 -3.05 24.71 -21.34
C ARG A 166 -2.87 24.24 -19.89
N PRO A 167 -1.69 23.76 -19.46
CA PRO A 167 -1.47 23.40 -18.06
C PRO A 167 -1.80 24.54 -17.09
N GLN A 168 -1.40 25.78 -17.38
CA GLN A 168 -1.80 26.92 -16.53
C GLN A 168 -3.32 27.15 -16.43
N HIS A 169 -4.08 26.91 -17.52
CA HIS A 169 -5.54 27.04 -17.50
C HIS A 169 -6.18 25.99 -16.59
N MET A 170 -5.68 24.76 -16.66
CA MET A 170 -6.10 23.65 -15.81
C MET A 170 -5.85 23.96 -14.32
N LEU A 171 -4.67 24.49 -13.97
CA LEU A 171 -4.36 24.87 -12.58
C LEU A 171 -5.22 26.04 -12.08
N MET A 172 -5.47 27.06 -12.90
CA MET A 172 -6.36 28.17 -12.52
C MET A 172 -7.82 27.69 -12.37
N ARG A 173 -8.28 26.81 -13.26
CA ARG A 173 -9.61 26.16 -13.15
C ARG A 173 -9.75 25.43 -11.82
N VAL A 174 -8.75 24.66 -11.42
CA VAL A 174 -8.74 23.96 -10.12
C VAL A 174 -8.80 24.95 -8.96
N ALA A 175 -8.01 26.02 -8.99
CA ALA A 175 -8.03 27.02 -7.93
C ALA A 175 -9.38 27.73 -7.80
N VAL A 176 -10.01 28.11 -8.91
CA VAL A 176 -11.35 28.72 -8.91
C VAL A 176 -12.43 27.72 -8.48
N ALA A 177 -12.31 26.43 -8.84
CA ALA A 177 -13.25 25.40 -8.40
C ALA A 177 -13.29 25.26 -6.87
N ILE A 178 -12.13 25.38 -6.22
CA ILE A 178 -11.99 25.27 -4.76
C ILE A 178 -12.51 26.54 -4.08
N HIS A 179 -12.04 27.71 -4.52
CA HIS A 179 -12.25 28.97 -3.79
C HIS A 179 -13.49 29.76 -4.21
N GLY A 180 -14.06 29.45 -5.39
CA GLY A 180 -15.24 30.15 -5.90
C GLY A 180 -14.96 31.65 -6.08
N GLU A 181 -15.72 32.48 -5.37
CA GLU A 181 -15.64 33.94 -5.44
C GLU A 181 -14.47 34.55 -4.64
N ASP A 182 -13.78 33.77 -3.80
CA ASP A 182 -12.57 34.22 -3.10
C ASP A 182 -11.36 34.18 -4.07
N ILE A 183 -11.30 35.19 -4.95
CA ILE A 183 -10.28 35.27 -6.01
C ILE A 183 -8.87 35.45 -5.46
N ASP A 184 -8.72 36.06 -4.29
CA ASP A 184 -7.42 36.23 -3.63
C ASP A 184 -6.83 34.89 -3.19
N LYS A 185 -7.63 34.03 -2.55
CA LYS A 185 -7.20 32.66 -2.24
C LYS A 185 -7.06 31.80 -3.49
N ALA A 186 -7.91 31.99 -4.51
CA ALA A 186 -7.75 31.30 -5.80
C ALA A 186 -6.38 31.61 -6.43
N ILE A 187 -5.98 32.88 -6.51
CA ILE A 187 -4.69 33.28 -7.07
C ILE A 187 -3.53 32.79 -6.19
N LYS A 188 -3.69 32.79 -4.86
CA LYS A 188 -2.68 32.23 -3.94
C LYS A 188 -2.46 30.74 -4.20
N THR A 189 -3.53 29.96 -4.28
CA THR A 189 -3.48 28.52 -4.59
C THR A 189 -2.91 28.27 -5.99
N TYR A 190 -3.35 29.01 -7.00
CA TYR A 190 -2.79 28.93 -8.35
C TYR A 190 -1.28 29.17 -8.36
N ASN A 191 -0.78 30.16 -7.62
CA ASN A 191 0.63 30.47 -7.56
C ASN A 191 1.46 29.34 -6.95
N PHE A 192 0.98 28.66 -5.90
CA PHE A 192 1.68 27.52 -5.33
C PHE A 192 1.63 26.28 -6.23
N LEU A 193 0.47 26.00 -6.84
CA LEU A 193 0.30 24.90 -7.81
C LEU A 193 1.23 25.06 -9.02
N SER A 194 1.21 26.24 -9.66
CA SER A 194 1.98 26.51 -10.88
C SER A 194 3.48 26.69 -10.63
N LYS A 195 3.89 26.97 -9.39
CA LYS A 195 5.30 26.90 -8.95
C LYS A 195 5.69 25.49 -8.46
N GLN A 196 4.82 24.50 -8.61
CA GLN A 196 5.08 23.09 -8.29
C GLN A 196 5.37 22.81 -6.81
N TYR A 197 4.92 23.67 -5.88
CA TYR A 197 5.09 23.41 -4.44
C TYR A 197 4.25 22.22 -3.95
N PHE A 198 3.08 22.03 -4.54
CA PHE A 198 2.22 20.88 -4.27
C PHE A 198 1.32 20.59 -5.46
N MET A 199 0.68 19.42 -5.46
CA MET A 199 -0.32 19.02 -6.45
C MET A 199 -1.53 18.41 -5.74
N HIS A 200 -2.73 18.66 -6.29
CA HIS A 200 -3.94 17.93 -5.90
C HIS A 200 -4.06 16.62 -6.70
N THR A 201 -4.95 15.71 -6.27
CA THR A 201 -5.13 14.42 -6.94
C THR A 201 -5.65 14.57 -8.37
N ALA A 202 -5.43 13.53 -9.19
CA ALA A 202 -5.99 13.43 -10.53
C ALA A 202 -7.53 13.60 -10.56
N GLN A 203 -8.22 13.13 -9.52
CA GLN A 203 -9.67 13.28 -9.39
C GLN A 203 -10.07 14.76 -9.28
N THR A 204 -9.40 15.53 -8.43
CA THR A 204 -9.61 16.97 -8.29
C THR A 204 -9.34 17.70 -9.61
N LEU A 205 -8.24 17.39 -10.29
CA LEU A 205 -7.86 18.01 -11.57
C LEU A 205 -8.91 17.78 -12.67
N HIS A 206 -9.49 16.58 -12.73
CA HIS A 206 -10.53 16.24 -13.71
C HIS A 206 -11.90 16.83 -13.37
N ALA A 207 -12.31 16.79 -12.10
CA ALA A 207 -13.67 17.18 -11.69
C ALA A 207 -13.82 18.70 -11.51
N ALA A 208 -12.72 19.43 -11.32
CA ALA A 208 -12.75 20.87 -11.07
C ALA A 208 -13.49 21.63 -12.19
N CYS A 209 -14.51 22.38 -11.78
CA CYS A 209 -15.41 23.17 -12.62
C CYS A 209 -16.27 22.40 -13.65
N THR A 210 -16.27 21.07 -13.71
CA THR A 210 -17.02 20.33 -14.78
C THR A 210 -18.49 20.06 -14.46
N VAL A 211 -19.32 19.78 -15.48
CA VAL A 211 -20.74 19.41 -15.32
C VAL A 211 -20.90 17.99 -14.77
N LYS A 212 -21.87 17.78 -13.87
CA LYS A 212 -22.15 16.51 -13.16
C LYS A 212 -23.04 15.57 -13.99
N GLN A 213 -22.94 14.24 -13.82
CA GLN A 213 -23.86 13.25 -14.41
C GLN A 213 -24.62 12.48 -13.32
N GLN A 214 -25.93 12.67 -13.19
CA GLN A 214 -26.73 11.98 -12.16
C GLN A 214 -27.05 10.52 -12.55
N MET A 215 -27.03 9.62 -11.58
CA MET A 215 -27.64 8.28 -11.64
C MET A 215 -28.31 7.96 -10.29
N ALA A 216 -29.42 7.20 -10.32
CA ALA A 216 -30.32 6.93 -9.19
C ALA A 216 -30.09 5.53 -8.55
N SER A 217 -30.71 5.26 -7.39
CA SER A 217 -30.41 4.17 -6.41
C SER A 217 -31.55 3.15 -6.12
N ILE A 218 -31.25 1.89 -5.69
CA ILE A 218 -32.17 0.91 -5.00
C ILE A 218 -31.42 -0.19 -4.14
N ASP A 219 -31.99 -0.57 -2.97
CA ASP A 219 -31.50 -1.26 -1.71
C ASP A 219 -30.90 -2.75 -1.69
N GLY A 220 -29.85 -3.02 -0.87
CA GLY A 220 -29.27 -4.35 -0.46
C GLY A 220 -27.73 -4.57 -0.57
N ILE A 221 -27.19 -5.82 -0.54
CA ILE A 221 -25.77 -6.14 -0.94
C ILE A 221 -25.45 -5.58 -2.35
N MET A 222 -26.51 -5.46 -3.15
CA MET A 222 -26.50 -4.79 -4.43
C MET A 222 -26.32 -3.26 -4.30
N ASP A 223 -26.66 -2.62 -3.19
CA ASP A 223 -26.32 -1.21 -2.88
C ASP A 223 -24.84 -1.03 -2.76
N THR A 224 -24.18 -1.90 -2.00
CA THR A 224 -22.74 -1.71 -1.83
C THR A 224 -22.04 -1.86 -3.19
N LEU A 225 -22.58 -2.72 -4.06
CA LEU A 225 -22.16 -2.83 -5.45
C LEU A 225 -22.52 -1.60 -6.29
N GLU A 226 -23.72 -1.05 -6.14
CA GLU A 226 -24.19 0.16 -6.83
C GLU A 226 -23.40 1.39 -6.38
N ARG A 227 -23.23 1.58 -5.08
CA ARG A 227 -22.36 2.59 -4.46
C ARG A 227 -20.94 2.48 -5.03
N PHE A 228 -20.38 1.28 -5.10
CA PHE A 228 -19.07 1.09 -5.75
C PHE A 228 -19.10 1.40 -7.24
N ALA A 229 -20.15 1.02 -7.97
CA ALA A 229 -20.30 1.37 -9.37
C ALA A 229 -20.34 2.89 -9.56
N LEU A 230 -21.11 3.61 -8.73
CA LEU A 230 -21.22 5.07 -8.73
C LEU A 230 -19.87 5.72 -8.37
N LEU A 231 -19.21 5.28 -7.30
CA LEU A 231 -17.90 5.81 -6.88
C LEU A 231 -16.81 5.57 -7.95
N CYS A 232 -16.74 4.36 -8.50
CA CYS A 232 -15.80 3.99 -9.57
C CYS A 232 -16.10 4.73 -10.89
N CYS A 233 -17.37 5.02 -11.19
CA CYS A 233 -17.80 5.88 -12.31
C CYS A 233 -17.17 7.28 -12.28
N TYR A 234 -16.82 7.75 -11.08
CA TYR A 234 -16.17 9.02 -10.80
C TYR A 234 -14.66 8.87 -10.53
N LYS A 235 -14.06 7.74 -10.93
CA LYS A 235 -12.64 7.41 -10.73
C LYS A 235 -12.22 7.36 -9.25
N GLY A 236 -13.15 7.01 -8.36
CA GLY A 236 -12.87 6.81 -6.94
C GLY A 236 -12.01 5.57 -6.68
N GLU A 237 -11.11 5.68 -5.71
CA GLU A 237 -10.35 4.56 -5.15
C GLU A 237 -10.95 4.19 -3.80
N VAL A 238 -11.29 2.90 -3.59
CA VAL A 238 -12.14 2.50 -2.46
C VAL A 238 -11.52 1.38 -1.63
N GLY A 239 -11.57 1.52 -0.31
CA GLY A 239 -11.33 0.42 0.64
C GLY A 239 -12.64 -0.22 1.05
N PHE A 240 -12.73 -1.55 1.01
CA PHE A 240 -13.95 -2.30 1.29
C PHE A 240 -13.72 -3.39 2.34
N ASN A 241 -14.29 -3.25 3.53
CA ASN A 241 -14.27 -4.31 4.54
C ASN A 241 -15.42 -5.31 4.32
N VAL A 242 -15.11 -6.61 4.40
CA VAL A 242 -16.09 -7.70 4.23
C VAL A 242 -16.20 -8.62 5.45
N HIS A 243 -15.68 -8.17 6.60
CA HIS A 243 -15.58 -8.95 7.84
C HIS A 243 -16.92 -9.48 8.36
N CYS A 244 -18.02 -8.77 8.08
CA CYS A 244 -19.36 -9.07 8.59
C CYS A 244 -20.13 -10.08 7.71
N ILE A 245 -19.61 -10.44 6.53
CA ILE A 245 -20.29 -11.35 5.60
C ILE A 245 -20.14 -12.79 6.11
N ARG A 246 -21.26 -13.53 6.15
CA ARG A 246 -21.26 -14.91 6.63
C ARG A 246 -20.39 -15.84 5.76
N ALA A 247 -19.68 -16.74 6.41
CA ALA A 247 -18.84 -17.73 5.76
C ALA A 247 -19.64 -18.80 4.98
N LYS A 248 -18.97 -19.51 4.08
CA LYS A 248 -19.52 -20.62 3.30
C LYS A 248 -20.07 -21.72 4.21
N GLY A 249 -21.22 -22.31 3.83
CA GLY A 249 -21.88 -23.35 4.61
C GLY A 249 -22.69 -22.84 5.81
N THR A 250 -22.74 -21.53 6.06
CA THR A 250 -23.59 -20.95 7.10
C THR A 250 -25.07 -21.07 6.71
N PRO A 251 -25.96 -21.67 7.52
CA PRO A 251 -27.39 -21.76 7.22
C PRO A 251 -28.03 -20.39 7.00
N ILE A 252 -28.92 -20.28 6.01
CA ILE A 252 -29.67 -19.06 5.72
C ILE A 252 -31.10 -19.21 6.23
N ARG A 253 -31.46 -18.39 7.23
CA ARG A 253 -32.83 -18.28 7.71
C ARG A 253 -33.74 -17.80 6.58
N GLY A 254 -34.85 -18.50 6.35
CA GLY A 254 -35.87 -18.15 5.35
C GLY A 254 -35.80 -18.94 4.04
N THR A 255 -34.61 -19.34 3.57
CA THR A 255 -34.49 -20.10 2.30
C THR A 255 -34.26 -21.60 2.51
N GLY A 256 -33.86 -22.02 3.71
CA GLY A 256 -33.50 -23.42 4.00
C GLY A 256 -32.19 -23.87 3.35
N GLY A 257 -31.50 -22.97 2.63
CA GLY A 257 -30.21 -23.21 2.00
C GLY A 257 -29.02 -22.82 2.90
N VAL A 258 -27.81 -22.98 2.37
CA VAL A 258 -26.55 -22.57 3.01
C VAL A 258 -25.88 -21.47 2.19
N SER A 259 -25.11 -20.61 2.85
CA SER A 259 -24.34 -19.55 2.20
C SER A 259 -23.26 -20.11 1.28
N ASN A 260 -23.05 -19.44 0.15
CA ASN A 260 -21.96 -19.74 -0.77
C ASN A 260 -20.62 -19.06 -0.37
N GLY A 261 -20.62 -18.25 0.70
CA GLY A 261 -19.43 -17.59 1.25
C GLY A 261 -19.03 -16.31 0.50
N LEU A 262 -17.85 -15.79 0.85
CA LEU A 262 -17.29 -14.53 0.31
C LEU A 262 -16.94 -14.60 -1.18
N VAL A 263 -16.39 -15.74 -1.63
CA VAL A 263 -15.75 -15.86 -2.94
C VAL A 263 -16.70 -15.54 -4.11
N PRO A 264 -17.93 -16.11 -4.18
CA PRO A 264 -18.85 -15.81 -5.27
C PRO A 264 -19.32 -14.35 -5.28
N MET A 265 -19.53 -13.74 -4.11
CA MET A 265 -19.90 -12.33 -3.98
C MET A 265 -18.82 -11.43 -4.60
N LEU A 266 -17.55 -11.66 -4.25
CA LEU A 266 -16.44 -10.87 -4.78
C LEU A 266 -16.24 -11.05 -6.30
N LYS A 267 -16.52 -12.23 -6.85
CA LYS A 267 -16.52 -12.45 -8.30
C LYS A 267 -17.58 -11.61 -9.02
N VAL A 268 -18.77 -11.47 -8.43
CA VAL A 268 -19.82 -10.58 -8.96
C VAL A 268 -19.33 -9.14 -8.94
N TYR A 269 -18.76 -8.67 -7.82
CA TYR A 269 -18.23 -7.31 -7.69
C TYR A 269 -17.16 -7.02 -8.74
N ASN A 270 -16.19 -7.92 -8.89
CA ASN A 270 -15.13 -7.78 -9.89
C ASN A 270 -15.67 -7.69 -11.32
N THR A 271 -16.66 -8.53 -11.66
CA THR A 271 -17.28 -8.54 -12.99
C THR A 271 -18.06 -7.23 -13.25
N SER A 272 -18.84 -6.77 -12.27
CA SER A 272 -19.62 -5.54 -12.36
C SER A 272 -18.75 -4.28 -12.45
N MET A 273 -17.59 -4.25 -11.78
CA MET A 273 -16.66 -3.11 -11.91
C MET A 273 -16.04 -3.03 -13.30
N ALA A 274 -15.78 -4.17 -13.96
CA ALA A 274 -15.30 -4.19 -15.34
C ALA A 274 -16.33 -3.61 -16.32
N THR A 275 -17.64 -3.77 -16.05
CA THR A 275 -18.71 -3.26 -16.92
C THR A 275 -19.00 -1.77 -16.80
N VAL A 276 -18.63 -1.13 -15.69
CA VAL A 276 -18.95 0.28 -15.38
C VAL A 276 -17.90 1.26 -15.96
N SER A 277 -16.82 0.76 -16.57
CA SER A 277 -15.78 1.61 -17.16
C SER A 277 -16.30 2.45 -18.34
N LYS A 278 -16.08 3.78 -18.25
CA LYS A 278 -16.42 4.75 -19.30
C LYS A 278 -15.43 4.77 -20.48
N THR A 279 -14.28 4.10 -20.35
CA THR A 279 -13.14 4.20 -21.28
C THR A 279 -12.68 2.85 -21.83
N GLY A 280 -13.34 1.75 -21.44
CA GLY A 280 -12.91 0.38 -21.77
C GLY A 280 -11.71 -0.12 -20.96
N LYS A 281 -11.16 0.69 -20.04
CA LYS A 281 -10.15 0.31 -19.03
C LYS A 281 -10.72 0.56 -17.63
N SER A 282 -10.54 -0.34 -16.66
CA SER A 282 -11.12 -0.14 -15.32
C SER A 282 -10.52 1.10 -14.64
N ASP A 283 -11.28 2.19 -14.59
CA ASP A 283 -10.82 3.46 -14.02
C ASP A 283 -11.05 3.57 -12.50
N GLY A 284 -11.80 2.63 -11.89
CA GLY A 284 -11.99 2.51 -10.44
C GLY A 284 -11.24 1.32 -9.86
N ARG A 285 -10.71 1.47 -8.65
CA ARG A 285 -9.92 0.43 -7.96
C ARG A 285 -10.47 0.17 -6.56
N ILE A 286 -10.56 -1.10 -6.18
CA ILE A 286 -11.10 -1.53 -4.89
C ILE A 286 -10.09 -2.44 -4.19
N THR A 287 -9.74 -2.09 -2.95
CA THR A 287 -8.98 -2.97 -2.04
C THR A 287 -9.94 -3.60 -1.06
N VAL A 288 -10.00 -4.93 -1.04
CA VAL A 288 -10.86 -5.69 -0.12
C VAL A 288 -10.07 -6.04 1.15
N TYR A 289 -10.66 -5.75 2.30
CA TYR A 289 -10.08 -6.00 3.62
C TYR A 289 -10.83 -7.14 4.32
N LEU A 290 -10.08 -8.14 4.81
CA LEU A 290 -10.61 -9.28 5.57
C LEU A 290 -9.73 -9.63 6.78
N GLU A 291 -10.31 -9.69 7.98
CA GLU A 291 -9.59 -10.13 9.18
C GLU A 291 -9.28 -11.66 9.15
N PRO A 292 -8.12 -12.12 9.68
CA PRO A 292 -7.63 -13.48 9.48
C PRO A 292 -8.37 -14.55 10.27
N TRP A 293 -9.21 -14.15 11.23
CA TRP A 293 -10.08 -15.08 11.94
C TRP A 293 -11.26 -15.52 11.08
N HIS A 294 -11.53 -14.87 9.95
CA HIS A 294 -12.71 -15.20 9.14
C HIS A 294 -12.62 -16.63 8.57
N ALA A 295 -13.71 -17.40 8.65
CA ALA A 295 -13.71 -18.81 8.24
C ALA A 295 -13.41 -19.05 6.75
N ASP A 296 -13.73 -18.09 5.88
CA ASP A 296 -13.39 -18.15 4.45
C ASP A 296 -11.97 -17.60 4.15
N ILE A 297 -11.12 -17.34 5.16
CA ILE A 297 -9.80 -16.70 4.94
C ILE A 297 -8.98 -17.44 3.87
N PHE A 298 -8.79 -18.76 3.95
CA PHE A 298 -8.02 -19.50 2.94
C PHE A 298 -8.60 -19.43 1.52
N GLU A 299 -9.94 -19.54 1.37
CA GLU A 299 -10.59 -19.46 0.06
C GLU A 299 -10.54 -18.02 -0.51
N TRP A 300 -10.67 -17.00 0.35
CA TRP A 300 -10.50 -15.59 -0.02
C TRP A 300 -9.05 -15.28 -0.37
N LEU A 301 -8.11 -15.82 0.41
CA LEU A 301 -6.71 -15.80 0.09
C LEU A 301 -6.53 -16.38 -1.32
N GLU A 302 -7.07 -17.54 -1.67
CA GLU A 302 -6.92 -18.06 -3.03
C GLU A 302 -7.46 -17.13 -4.17
N LEU A 303 -8.25 -16.08 -3.86
CA LEU A 303 -8.65 -15.02 -4.80
C LEU A 303 -7.65 -13.86 -4.96
N LYS A 304 -6.65 -13.74 -4.07
CA LYS A 304 -5.64 -12.67 -3.82
C LYS A 304 -5.79 -12.09 -2.40
N LYS A 305 -4.66 -11.96 -1.70
CA LYS A 305 -4.46 -12.54 -0.34
C LYS A 305 -4.44 -11.43 0.74
N GLY A 306 -4.92 -11.67 1.98
CA GLY A 306 -4.46 -11.43 3.39
C GLY A 306 -5.04 -10.30 4.25
N ILE A 307 -5.15 -10.50 5.59
CA ILE A 307 -4.77 -9.58 6.72
C ILE A 307 -4.70 -10.30 8.10
N ASP A 308 -4.73 -9.56 9.24
CA ASP A 308 -3.99 -9.71 10.51
C ASP A 308 -4.79 -9.65 11.87
N LEU A 309 -4.27 -10.35 12.90
CA LEU A 309 -4.41 -10.27 14.39
C LEU A 309 -3.62 -11.44 15.03
N PHE A 310 -3.77 -12.58 14.41
CA PHE A 310 -2.74 -13.52 14.06
C PHE A 310 -1.29 -13.35 14.58
N MET A 311 -0.62 -12.20 14.42
CA MET A 311 0.83 -12.08 14.65
C MET A 311 1.32 -12.47 16.05
N LYS A 312 0.53 -12.24 17.11
CA LYS A 312 0.88 -12.70 18.48
C LYS A 312 0.91 -14.22 18.56
N ARG A 313 -0.12 -14.88 18.01
CA ARG A 313 -0.23 -16.35 17.95
C ARG A 313 0.79 -16.99 17.00
N VAL A 314 1.17 -16.29 15.92
CA VAL A 314 2.28 -16.72 15.03
C VAL A 314 3.61 -16.66 15.78
N TYR A 315 3.84 -15.61 16.57
CA TYR A 315 5.06 -15.46 17.37
C TYR A 315 5.19 -16.55 18.44
N ASP A 316 4.08 -16.89 19.11
CA ASP A 316 4.04 -17.85 20.22
C ASP A 316 3.86 -19.32 19.76
N ASP A 317 3.78 -19.59 18.44
CA ASP A 317 3.50 -20.91 17.82
C ASP A 317 2.18 -21.56 18.27
N ASP A 318 1.15 -20.74 18.48
CA ASP A 318 -0.15 -21.15 19.01
C ASP A 318 -1.16 -21.57 17.91
N MET A 319 -2.29 -22.14 18.34
CA MET A 319 -3.45 -22.40 17.48
C MET A 319 -4.23 -21.11 17.17
N TRP A 320 -4.83 -21.05 15.99
CA TRP A 320 -5.68 -19.97 15.50
C TRP A 320 -7.06 -20.51 15.11
N SER A 321 -8.11 -19.95 15.71
CA SER A 321 -9.51 -20.34 15.47
C SER A 321 -10.16 -19.51 14.36
N LEU A 322 -10.65 -20.19 13.34
CA LEU A 322 -11.41 -19.62 12.24
C LEU A 322 -12.91 -19.61 12.58
N MET A 323 -13.55 -18.46 12.50
CA MET A 323 -14.89 -18.18 12.99
C MET A 323 -15.77 -17.55 11.90
N CYS A 324 -17.08 -17.84 11.94
CA CYS A 324 -18.07 -17.18 11.10
C CYS A 324 -18.63 -15.96 11.86
N PRO A 325 -18.68 -14.75 11.27
CA PRO A 325 -19.18 -13.56 11.95
C PRO A 325 -20.65 -13.68 12.39
N HIS A 326 -21.45 -14.50 11.71
CA HIS A 326 -22.82 -14.81 12.13
C HIS A 326 -22.87 -15.64 13.42
N GLU A 327 -21.89 -16.51 13.61
CA GLU A 327 -21.77 -17.37 14.79
C GLU A 327 -20.92 -16.77 15.88
N CYS A 328 -20.15 -15.71 15.60
CA CYS A 328 -19.30 -14.98 16.54
C CYS A 328 -19.49 -13.47 16.32
N PRO A 329 -20.69 -12.92 16.61
CA PRO A 329 -21.03 -11.53 16.32
C PRO A 329 -20.18 -10.56 17.15
N GLY A 330 -19.97 -9.35 16.64
CA GLY A 330 -19.24 -8.29 17.36
C GLY A 330 -17.72 -8.38 17.30
N LEU A 331 -17.11 -9.47 16.83
CA LEU A 331 -15.64 -9.56 16.68
C LEU A 331 -15.06 -8.46 15.77
N PHE A 332 -15.74 -8.15 14.66
CA PHE A 332 -15.32 -7.10 13.74
C PHE A 332 -15.52 -5.69 14.31
N GLU A 333 -16.27 -5.53 15.40
CA GLU A 333 -16.52 -4.27 16.09
C GLU A 333 -15.59 -4.04 17.29
N ALA A 334 -14.91 -5.09 17.76
CA ALA A 334 -13.93 -5.01 18.84
C ALA A 334 -12.49 -4.85 18.33
N CYS A 335 -11.60 -4.24 19.12
CA CYS A 335 -10.15 -4.20 18.88
C CYS A 335 -9.37 -4.31 20.20
N GLY A 336 -8.06 -4.61 20.14
CA GLY A 336 -7.20 -4.71 21.33
C GLY A 336 -7.72 -5.73 22.37
N ASP A 337 -7.70 -5.33 23.64
CA ASP A 337 -8.03 -6.21 24.77
C ASP A 337 -9.49 -6.68 24.75
N GLU A 338 -10.41 -5.85 24.27
CA GLU A 338 -11.83 -6.21 24.09
C GLU A 338 -11.99 -7.32 23.05
N PHE A 339 -11.25 -7.20 21.93
CA PHE A 339 -11.20 -8.27 20.94
C PHE A 339 -10.60 -9.55 21.54
N GLU A 340 -9.44 -9.46 22.21
CA GLU A 340 -8.77 -10.64 22.80
C GLU A 340 -9.70 -11.38 23.76
N ALA A 341 -10.45 -10.65 24.61
CA ALA A 341 -11.43 -11.23 25.53
C ALA A 341 -12.61 -11.89 24.81
N LEU A 342 -13.20 -11.21 23.82
CA LEU A 342 -14.36 -11.72 23.08
C LEU A 342 -13.99 -12.95 22.22
N TYR A 343 -12.83 -12.92 21.57
CA TYR A 343 -12.30 -14.02 20.78
C TYR A 343 -12.02 -15.25 21.65
N THR A 344 -11.31 -15.08 22.76
CA THR A 344 -11.00 -16.17 23.69
C THR A 344 -12.26 -16.77 24.29
N LYS A 345 -13.28 -15.94 24.59
CA LYS A 345 -14.60 -16.41 25.02
C LYS A 345 -15.23 -17.33 23.97
N TYR A 346 -15.25 -16.94 22.69
CA TYR A 346 -15.81 -17.79 21.63
C TYR A 346 -15.01 -19.06 21.37
N GLU A 347 -13.68 -19.05 21.58
CA GLU A 347 -12.87 -20.26 21.60
C GLU A 347 -13.30 -21.21 22.73
N THR A 348 -13.49 -20.69 23.96
CA THR A 348 -13.94 -21.50 25.11
C THR A 348 -15.37 -22.05 24.94
N GLU A 349 -16.23 -21.32 24.22
CA GLU A 349 -17.59 -21.74 23.87
C GLU A 349 -17.62 -22.77 22.71
N GLY A 350 -16.48 -23.07 22.08
CA GLY A 350 -16.39 -24.03 20.98
C GLY A 350 -17.04 -23.55 19.68
N ARG A 351 -17.14 -22.23 19.47
CA ARG A 351 -17.80 -21.60 18.30
C ARG A 351 -16.90 -21.45 17.08
N SER A 352 -15.71 -22.05 17.12
CA SER A 352 -14.79 -22.09 15.98
C SER A 352 -15.24 -23.10 14.92
N ARG A 353 -15.23 -22.71 13.65
CA ARG A 353 -15.50 -23.60 12.51
C ARG A 353 -14.33 -24.53 12.20
N LYS A 354 -13.11 -24.03 12.38
CA LYS A 354 -11.86 -24.77 12.15
C LYS A 354 -10.76 -24.16 13.02
N GLN A 355 -9.83 -24.97 13.48
CA GLN A 355 -8.59 -24.48 14.09
C GLN A 355 -7.42 -24.86 13.20
N VAL A 356 -6.48 -23.94 13.01
CA VAL A 356 -5.24 -24.11 12.24
C VAL A 356 -4.07 -23.64 13.09
N LYS A 357 -2.84 -24.10 12.81
CA LYS A 357 -1.68 -23.46 13.44
C LYS A 357 -1.57 -22.04 12.91
N ALA A 358 -1.27 -21.09 13.79
CA ALA A 358 -1.08 -19.73 13.34
C ALA A 358 0.05 -19.67 12.31
N ARG A 359 1.18 -20.33 12.55
CA ARG A 359 2.30 -20.37 11.60
C ARG A 359 1.93 -20.85 10.19
N ASP A 360 1.02 -21.81 10.03
CA ASP A 360 0.65 -22.35 8.71
C ASP A 360 -0.06 -21.30 7.85
N LEU A 361 -0.98 -20.54 8.43
CA LEU A 361 -1.65 -19.44 7.74
C LEU A 361 -0.65 -18.32 7.40
N TRP A 362 0.47 -18.19 8.13
CA TRP A 362 1.44 -17.10 7.99
C TRP A 362 2.41 -17.42 6.88
N LEU A 363 2.89 -18.67 6.87
CA LEU A 363 3.66 -19.21 5.75
C LEU A 363 2.85 -19.12 4.47
N PHE A 364 1.55 -19.40 4.53
CA PHE A 364 0.68 -19.15 3.38
C PHE A 364 0.69 -17.67 3.01
N ILE A 365 0.32 -16.74 3.89
CA ILE A 365 0.32 -15.28 3.60
C ILE A 365 1.65 -14.78 2.98
N THR A 366 2.77 -15.16 3.57
CA THR A 366 4.10 -14.72 3.12
C THR A 366 4.46 -15.28 1.75
N GLN A 367 4.16 -16.56 1.49
CA GLN A 367 4.32 -17.16 0.15
C GLN A 367 3.60 -16.35 -0.94
N LEU A 368 2.51 -15.69 -0.58
CA LEU A 368 1.61 -15.02 -1.51
C LEU A 368 2.01 -13.60 -1.78
N GLN A 369 2.53 -12.92 -0.77
CA GLN A 369 3.25 -11.68 -0.98
C GLN A 369 4.46 -11.89 -1.89
N VAL A 370 5.15 -13.04 -1.80
CA VAL A 370 6.24 -13.38 -2.73
C VAL A 370 5.70 -13.60 -4.16
N GLU A 371 4.59 -14.31 -4.32
CA GLU A 371 4.03 -14.63 -5.64
C GLU A 371 3.33 -13.45 -6.32
N THR A 372 2.60 -12.62 -5.57
CA THR A 372 1.66 -11.62 -6.12
C THR A 372 1.89 -10.20 -5.61
N GLY A 373 2.82 -9.98 -4.67
CA GLY A 373 3.02 -8.68 -4.01
C GLY A 373 1.90 -8.29 -3.04
N THR A 374 0.89 -9.14 -2.86
CA THR A 374 -0.26 -8.91 -1.97
C THR A 374 -0.53 -10.18 -1.17
N PRO A 375 -1.04 -10.10 0.07
CA PRO A 375 -1.69 -8.98 0.77
C PRO A 375 -0.89 -7.73 1.05
N TYR A 376 -1.66 -6.65 1.16
CA TYR A 376 -1.32 -5.59 2.08
C TYR A 376 -1.57 -6.02 3.53
N ILE A 377 -0.68 -5.61 4.43
CA ILE A 377 -0.84 -5.84 5.87
C ILE A 377 -1.10 -4.50 6.54
N VAL A 378 -2.24 -4.40 7.21
CA VAL A 378 -2.62 -3.24 8.02
C VAL A 378 -2.90 -3.72 9.44
N TYR A 379 -2.20 -3.15 10.41
CA TYR A 379 -2.31 -3.53 11.81
C TYR A 379 -3.50 -2.83 12.48
N LYS A 380 -4.67 -3.49 12.53
CA LYS A 380 -5.94 -2.97 13.08
C LYS A 380 -5.78 -2.29 14.44
N ASP A 381 -5.04 -2.90 15.36
CA ASP A 381 -4.85 -2.35 16.71
C ASP A 381 -4.04 -1.05 16.71
N HIS A 382 -3.01 -0.95 15.86
CA HIS A 382 -2.22 0.28 15.75
C HIS A 382 -3.06 1.41 15.17
N CYS A 383 -3.85 1.11 14.14
CA CYS A 383 -4.80 2.04 13.55
C CYS A 383 -5.81 2.57 14.58
N ASN A 384 -6.43 1.69 15.37
CA ASN A 384 -7.47 2.09 16.32
C ASN A 384 -6.91 2.79 17.56
N ARG A 385 -5.78 2.33 18.10
CA ARG A 385 -5.19 2.91 19.32
C ARG A 385 -4.67 4.32 19.12
N LYS A 386 -4.16 4.60 17.92
CA LYS A 386 -3.44 5.83 17.56
C LYS A 386 -4.22 6.70 16.58
N SER A 387 -5.55 6.60 16.59
CA SER A 387 -6.41 7.44 15.76
C SER A 387 -7.17 8.46 16.58
N ASN A 388 -7.27 9.67 16.05
CA ASN A 388 -8.16 10.71 16.58
C ASN A 388 -9.65 10.34 16.43
N HIS A 389 -10.00 9.33 15.61
CA HIS A 389 -11.37 8.83 15.44
C HIS A 389 -11.77 7.76 16.45
N ARG A 390 -10.93 7.41 17.43
CA ARG A 390 -11.23 6.33 18.38
C ARG A 390 -12.50 6.55 19.22
N ASN A 391 -13.02 7.78 19.28
CA ASN A 391 -14.30 8.12 19.92
C ASN A 391 -15.54 7.75 19.08
N LEU A 392 -15.38 7.54 17.77
CA LEU A 392 -16.47 7.21 16.84
C LEU A 392 -16.78 5.70 16.84
N GLY A 393 -15.78 4.89 17.16
CA GLY A 393 -15.85 3.43 17.20
C GLY A 393 -14.67 2.79 16.47
N THR A 394 -14.76 1.47 16.26
CA THR A 394 -13.69 0.70 15.67
C THR A 394 -13.58 0.95 14.16
N ILE A 395 -12.38 1.35 13.73
CA ILE A 395 -11.98 1.47 12.32
C ILE A 395 -11.73 0.06 11.76
N LYS A 396 -12.45 -0.28 10.68
CA LYS A 396 -12.55 -1.65 10.13
C LYS A 396 -11.62 -1.92 8.95
N CYS A 397 -11.20 -0.88 8.22
CA CYS A 397 -10.30 -1.00 7.08
C CYS A 397 -9.55 0.32 6.82
N SER A 398 -8.60 0.28 5.88
CA SER A 398 -7.93 1.46 5.34
C SER A 398 -8.43 1.76 3.92
N GLY A 399 -7.97 2.85 3.30
CA GLY A 399 -8.30 3.21 1.91
C GLY A 399 -7.66 2.27 0.89
N PHE A 400 -7.77 2.58 -0.41
CA PHE A 400 -7.20 1.75 -1.47
C PHE A 400 -5.69 1.52 -1.30
N SER A 401 -4.94 2.56 -0.93
CA SER A 401 -3.47 2.59 -0.86
C SER A 401 -2.90 2.36 0.55
N THR A 402 -3.71 1.93 1.53
CA THR A 402 -3.31 1.66 2.94
C THR A 402 -2.80 2.87 3.75
N ASP A 403 -3.01 4.06 3.22
CA ASP A 403 -2.59 5.37 3.72
C ASP A 403 -3.66 6.06 4.57
N VAL A 404 -4.93 5.94 4.18
CA VAL A 404 -6.06 6.58 4.86
C VAL A 404 -6.68 5.61 5.87
N VAL A 405 -6.82 6.03 7.12
CA VAL A 405 -7.43 5.25 8.21
C VAL A 405 -8.52 6.11 8.84
N GLN A 406 -9.79 5.78 8.58
CA GLN A 406 -10.97 6.57 8.99
C GLN A 406 -12.09 5.64 9.44
N TYR A 407 -12.94 6.13 10.36
CA TYR A 407 -14.15 5.43 10.76
C TYR A 407 -15.16 5.34 9.62
N SER A 408 -15.91 4.23 9.56
CA SER A 408 -16.98 4.00 8.59
C SER A 408 -18.05 3.08 9.20
N SER A 409 -19.31 3.31 8.86
CA SER A 409 -20.46 2.53 9.34
C SER A 409 -21.39 2.15 8.17
N SER A 410 -22.57 1.58 8.45
CA SER A 410 -23.58 1.35 7.41
C SER A 410 -24.10 2.66 6.79
N ASP A 411 -24.08 3.72 7.60
CA ASP A 411 -24.71 5.00 7.29
C ASP A 411 -23.65 6.06 6.91
N GLU A 412 -22.36 5.72 7.03
CA GLU A 412 -21.23 6.63 6.81
C GLU A 412 -20.16 6.00 5.91
N VAL A 413 -19.97 6.59 4.73
CA VAL A 413 -18.84 6.28 3.83
C VAL A 413 -17.77 7.34 4.03
N ALA A 414 -16.62 6.92 4.55
CA ALA A 414 -15.48 7.80 4.81
C ALA A 414 -14.89 8.37 3.51
N VAL A 415 -14.66 9.68 3.46
CA VAL A 415 -14.05 10.38 2.32
C VAL A 415 -12.86 11.20 2.81
N CYS A 416 -11.75 11.14 2.06
CA CYS A 416 -10.55 11.90 2.33
C CYS A 416 -10.21 12.81 1.15
N ASN A 417 -10.18 14.12 1.37
CA ASN A 417 -9.60 15.05 0.40
C ASN A 417 -8.09 15.07 0.59
N THR A 418 -7.32 14.87 -0.49
CA THR A 418 -5.86 14.70 -0.39
C THR A 418 -5.06 15.61 -1.31
N ALA A 419 -3.81 15.88 -0.91
CA ALA A 419 -2.80 16.60 -1.69
C ALA A 419 -1.40 16.16 -1.28
N SER A 420 -0.42 16.30 -2.18
CA SER A 420 0.98 15.97 -1.90
C SER A 420 1.91 17.15 -2.16
N ILE A 421 2.79 17.44 -1.19
CA ILE A 421 3.77 18.54 -1.21
C ILE A 421 5.11 18.04 -1.78
N ALA A 422 5.67 18.75 -2.75
CA ALA A 422 6.99 18.46 -3.30
C ALA A 422 8.10 19.00 -2.39
N VAL A 423 8.60 18.18 -1.46
CA VAL A 423 9.53 18.65 -0.41
C VAL A 423 10.90 19.06 -0.95
N ASN A 424 11.26 18.59 -2.14
CA ASN A 424 12.45 19.03 -2.86
C ASN A 424 12.42 20.53 -3.22
N MET A 425 11.24 21.16 -3.30
CA MET A 425 11.10 22.59 -3.62
C MET A 425 11.46 23.53 -2.47
N PHE A 426 11.66 22.99 -1.27
CA PHE A 426 12.01 23.75 -0.06
C PHE A 426 13.51 23.68 0.23
N VAL A 427 14.28 23.02 -0.62
CA VAL A 427 15.74 22.91 -0.48
C VAL A 427 16.41 24.05 -1.24
N ASN A 428 17.22 24.84 -0.53
CA ASN A 428 18.20 25.70 -1.16
C ASN A 428 19.52 24.93 -1.33
N SER A 429 19.75 24.36 -2.51
CA SER A 429 20.90 23.50 -2.79
C SER A 429 22.25 24.20 -2.60
N SER A 430 22.33 25.50 -2.91
CA SER A 430 23.57 26.28 -2.77
C SER A 430 23.95 26.50 -1.31
N LYS A 431 22.96 26.74 -0.45
CA LYS A 431 23.17 26.94 0.99
C LYS A 431 23.09 25.64 1.79
N LYS A 432 22.58 24.56 1.20
CA LYS A 432 22.22 23.29 1.86
C LYS A 432 21.32 23.51 3.08
N ILE A 433 20.28 24.33 2.90
CA ILE A 433 19.30 24.66 3.94
C ILE A 433 17.92 24.24 3.46
N PHE A 434 17.13 23.66 4.36
CA PHE A 434 15.72 23.35 4.14
C PHE A 434 14.84 24.46 4.76
N ASP A 435 13.88 24.97 4.00
CA ASP A 435 13.00 26.07 4.42
C ASP A 435 11.70 25.54 5.08
N PHE A 436 11.77 25.30 6.40
CA PHE A 436 10.64 24.80 7.19
C PHE A 436 9.50 25.83 7.36
N GLU A 437 9.80 27.12 7.41
CA GLU A 437 8.78 28.16 7.50
C GLU A 437 7.94 28.21 6.23
N LYS A 438 8.60 28.11 5.06
CA LYS A 438 7.88 28.04 3.80
C LYS A 438 7.07 26.75 3.67
N LEU A 439 7.60 25.62 4.16
CA LEU A 439 6.85 24.36 4.22
C LEU A 439 5.59 24.52 5.07
N LYS A 440 5.69 25.09 6.27
CA LYS A 440 4.53 25.39 7.14
C LYS A 440 3.51 26.28 6.41
N GLU A 441 3.95 27.36 5.75
CA GLU A 441 3.05 28.25 5.01
C GLU A 441 2.25 27.51 3.92
N VAL A 442 2.93 26.67 3.13
CA VAL A 442 2.31 25.87 2.06
C VAL A 442 1.34 24.86 2.65
N THR A 443 1.72 24.17 3.72
CA THR A 443 0.84 23.21 4.41
C THR A 443 -0.44 23.89 4.89
N LYS A 444 -0.35 25.08 5.49
CA LYS A 444 -1.54 25.84 5.91
C LYS A 444 -2.48 26.11 4.73
N VAL A 445 -1.94 26.59 3.60
CA VAL A 445 -2.73 26.83 2.37
C VAL A 445 -3.43 25.57 1.89
N ILE A 446 -2.75 24.42 1.93
CA ILE A 446 -3.33 23.14 1.54
C ILE A 446 -4.45 22.73 2.50
N THR A 447 -4.26 22.87 3.82
CA THR A 447 -5.30 22.63 4.81
C THR A 447 -6.56 23.45 4.51
N TYR A 448 -6.40 24.75 4.21
CA TYR A 448 -7.52 25.61 3.79
C TYR A 448 -8.20 25.11 2.52
N ASN A 449 -7.43 24.70 1.51
CA ASN A 449 -7.97 24.16 0.25
C ASN A 449 -8.78 22.87 0.48
N LEU A 450 -8.21 21.93 1.23
CA LEU A 450 -8.83 20.62 1.48
C LEU A 450 -10.05 20.71 2.40
N ASP A 451 -10.07 21.63 3.37
CA ASP A 451 -11.27 21.94 4.15
C ASP A 451 -12.37 22.51 3.25
N LYS A 452 -12.03 23.44 2.36
CA LYS A 452 -13.00 24.07 1.46
C LYS A 452 -13.61 23.07 0.48
N MET A 453 -12.87 22.02 0.10
CA MET A 453 -13.36 20.96 -0.79
C MET A 453 -14.61 20.25 -0.27
N PHE A 454 -14.82 20.12 1.05
CA PHE A 454 -16.05 19.54 1.59
C PHE A 454 -17.30 20.33 1.19
N ASP A 455 -17.19 21.65 1.03
CA ASP A 455 -18.32 22.52 0.72
C ASP A 455 -18.63 22.56 -0.80
N VAL A 456 -17.67 22.16 -1.64
CA VAL A 456 -17.78 22.25 -3.11
C VAL A 456 -17.86 20.90 -3.81
N ASN A 457 -17.41 19.83 -3.15
CA ASN A 457 -17.41 18.49 -3.71
C ASN A 457 -18.83 17.99 -3.99
N PHE A 458 -18.92 17.10 -4.97
CA PHE A 458 -20.13 16.34 -5.24
C PHE A 458 -19.98 14.94 -4.66
N TYR A 459 -20.90 14.56 -3.78
CA TYR A 459 -20.98 13.22 -3.22
C TYR A 459 -21.95 12.39 -4.05
N PRO A 460 -21.50 11.32 -4.73
CA PRO A 460 -22.37 10.51 -5.57
C PRO A 460 -23.33 9.63 -4.75
N VAL A 461 -23.04 9.45 -3.46
CA VAL A 461 -23.87 8.69 -2.52
C VAL A 461 -24.09 9.53 -1.24
N PRO A 462 -25.31 9.56 -0.67
CA PRO A 462 -25.62 10.38 0.51
C PRO A 462 -24.76 10.04 1.72
N GLU A 463 -24.41 8.76 1.91
CA GLU A 463 -23.56 8.31 3.02
C GLU A 463 -22.15 8.90 2.94
N ALA A 464 -21.69 9.33 1.76
CA ALA A 464 -20.40 10.01 1.61
C ALA A 464 -20.48 11.49 1.99
N GLU A 465 -21.67 12.11 1.97
CA GLU A 465 -21.87 13.50 2.43
C GLU A 465 -21.67 13.61 3.95
N SER A 466 -21.93 12.52 4.69
CA SER A 466 -21.63 12.40 6.13
C SER A 466 -20.16 12.64 6.46
N SER A 467 -19.23 12.51 5.51
CA SER A 467 -17.81 12.85 5.70
C SER A 467 -17.59 14.29 6.15
N SER A 468 -18.53 15.20 5.85
CA SER A 468 -18.54 16.59 6.32
C SER A 468 -18.66 16.73 7.84
N ARG A 469 -19.09 15.68 8.56
CA ARG A 469 -19.18 15.63 10.03
C ARG A 469 -17.81 15.51 10.71
N HIS A 470 -16.86 14.86 10.02
CA HIS A 470 -15.50 14.61 10.51
C HIS A 470 -14.45 15.49 9.80
N ARG A 471 -14.72 15.90 8.55
CA ARG A 471 -13.87 16.78 7.73
C ARG A 471 -12.40 16.32 7.64
N SER A 472 -12.18 15.01 7.53
CA SER A 472 -10.84 14.40 7.46
C SER A 472 -10.12 14.75 6.16
N ILE A 473 -8.88 15.22 6.24
CA ILE A 473 -8.04 15.53 5.08
C ILE A 473 -6.74 14.73 5.16
N GLY A 474 -6.06 14.56 4.02
CA GLY A 474 -4.80 13.83 3.95
C GLY A 474 -3.74 14.59 3.17
N ILE A 475 -2.80 15.20 3.90
CA ILE A 475 -1.62 15.87 3.33
C ILE A 475 -0.45 14.89 3.38
N GLY A 476 0.16 14.63 2.23
CA GLY A 476 1.37 13.81 2.09
C GLY A 476 2.53 14.60 1.47
N VAL A 477 3.66 13.91 1.25
CA VAL A 477 4.83 14.46 0.56
C VAL A 477 5.32 13.58 -0.57
N GLN A 478 5.93 14.20 -1.57
CA GLN A 478 6.64 13.58 -2.67
C GLN A 478 8.03 14.21 -2.80
N GLY A 479 8.97 13.50 -3.43
CA GLY A 479 10.33 14.01 -3.63
C GLY A 479 11.20 13.98 -2.38
N LEU A 480 10.93 13.07 -1.42
CA LEU A 480 11.77 12.96 -0.22
C LEU A 480 13.21 12.56 -0.57
N ALA A 481 13.38 11.55 -1.43
CA ALA A 481 14.71 11.15 -1.92
C ALA A 481 15.42 12.28 -2.67
N ASP A 482 14.68 13.07 -3.47
CA ASP A 482 15.26 14.24 -4.14
C ASP A 482 15.74 15.31 -3.17
N ALA A 483 14.96 15.58 -2.11
CA ALA A 483 15.36 16.53 -1.07
C ALA A 483 16.65 16.06 -0.38
N PHE A 484 16.77 14.77 -0.08
CA PHE A 484 18.01 14.21 0.45
C PHE A 484 19.20 14.33 -0.51
N ILE A 485 18.98 13.99 -1.80
CA ILE A 485 20.02 14.14 -2.83
C ILE A 485 20.47 15.60 -2.93
N LEU A 486 19.54 16.56 -2.94
CA LEU A 486 19.83 17.99 -2.99
C LEU A 486 20.59 18.49 -1.76
N MET A 487 20.26 17.97 -0.58
CA MET A 487 20.96 18.26 0.67
C MET A 487 22.30 17.51 0.81
N ARG A 488 22.58 16.58 -0.12
CA ARG A 488 23.73 15.66 -0.09
C ARG A 488 23.72 14.70 1.10
N TYR A 489 22.53 14.25 1.50
CA TYR A 489 22.33 13.27 2.55
C TYR A 489 22.05 11.88 1.94
N PRO A 490 22.92 10.88 2.15
CA PRO A 490 22.57 9.49 1.87
C PRO A 490 21.28 9.13 2.61
N PHE A 491 20.41 8.34 1.97
CA PHE A 491 19.08 8.01 2.52
C PHE A 491 19.15 7.40 3.93
N GLU A 492 20.20 6.63 4.22
CA GLU A 492 20.43 5.94 5.50
C GLU A 492 21.13 6.81 6.55
N SER A 493 21.49 8.05 6.22
CA SER A 493 22.24 8.92 7.11
C SER A 493 21.40 9.43 8.28
N LYS A 494 22.07 9.80 9.38
CA LYS A 494 21.42 10.43 10.54
C LYS A 494 20.78 11.77 10.15
N ASP A 495 21.44 12.53 9.27
CA ASP A 495 20.94 13.82 8.80
C ASP A 495 19.67 13.66 7.96
N ALA A 496 19.59 12.63 7.10
CA ALA A 496 18.35 12.30 6.38
C ALA A 496 17.21 11.88 7.32
N LYS A 497 17.53 11.13 8.39
CA LYS A 497 16.54 10.73 9.41
C LYS A 497 16.01 11.93 10.19
N GLU A 498 16.89 12.85 10.60
CA GLU A 498 16.51 14.08 11.30
C GLU A 498 15.66 14.98 10.39
N LEU A 499 16.09 15.20 9.15
CA LEU A 499 15.32 15.97 8.17
C LEU A 499 13.94 15.33 7.90
N ASN A 500 13.86 14.00 7.85
CA ASN A 500 12.58 13.27 7.75
C ASN A 500 11.67 13.56 8.95
N ILE A 501 12.20 13.59 10.18
CA ILE A 501 11.41 13.96 11.37
C ILE A 501 10.92 15.40 11.25
N GLN A 502 11.82 16.34 10.99
CA GLN A 502 11.53 17.77 10.94
C GLN A 502 10.52 18.14 9.85
N ILE A 503 10.60 17.50 8.67
CA ILE A 503 9.61 17.68 7.59
C ILE A 503 8.22 17.30 8.08
N PHE A 504 8.03 16.08 8.58
CA PHE A 504 6.71 15.59 8.99
C PHE A 504 6.19 16.30 10.25
N GLU A 505 7.08 16.67 11.16
CA GLU A 505 6.76 17.53 12.31
C GLU A 505 6.19 18.88 11.86
N THR A 506 6.83 19.51 10.86
CA THR A 506 6.39 20.78 10.28
C THR A 506 5.04 20.67 9.57
N LEU A 507 4.81 19.56 8.85
CA LEU A 507 3.51 19.30 8.21
C LEU A 507 2.40 19.21 9.26
N TYR A 508 2.61 18.39 10.28
CA TYR A 508 1.59 18.18 11.30
C TYR A 508 1.30 19.47 12.09
N TYR A 509 2.36 20.20 12.47
CA TYR A 509 2.24 21.49 13.15
C TYR A 509 1.48 22.52 12.31
N GLY A 510 1.89 22.72 11.05
CA GLY A 510 1.26 23.67 10.15
C GLY A 510 -0.20 23.33 9.84
N ALA A 511 -0.50 22.04 9.64
CA ALA A 511 -1.86 21.59 9.37
C ALA A 511 -2.78 21.78 10.59
N LEU A 512 -2.30 21.46 11.79
CA LEU A 512 -3.04 21.69 13.04
C LEU A 512 -3.28 23.18 13.29
N GLU A 513 -2.26 24.02 13.06
CA GLU A 513 -2.39 25.48 13.22
C GLU A 513 -3.46 26.04 12.28
N ALA A 514 -3.42 25.71 10.99
CA ALA A 514 -4.47 26.14 10.05
C ALA A 514 -5.85 25.58 10.39
N SER A 515 -5.92 24.33 10.86
CA SER A 515 -7.20 23.74 11.28
C SER A 515 -7.76 24.41 12.54
N CYS A 516 -6.90 24.87 13.45
CA CYS A 516 -7.28 25.65 14.62
C CYS A 516 -7.75 27.07 14.25
N GLU A 517 -7.05 27.72 13.31
CA GLU A 517 -7.48 29.01 12.73
C GLU A 517 -8.87 28.90 12.09
N LEU A 518 -9.10 27.85 11.28
CA LEU A 518 -10.41 27.54 10.72
C LEU A 518 -11.48 27.29 11.78
N ALA A 519 -11.13 26.64 12.89
CA ALA A 519 -12.07 26.38 13.98
C ALA A 519 -12.45 27.66 14.72
N ALA A 520 -11.51 28.58 14.90
CA ALA A 520 -11.78 29.90 15.47
C ALA A 520 -12.78 30.71 14.61
N GLU A 521 -12.72 30.55 13.28
CA GLU A 521 -13.62 31.25 12.34
C GLU A 521 -14.97 30.54 12.15
N LYS A 522 -14.97 29.21 11.99
CA LYS A 522 -16.14 28.43 11.52
C LYS A 522 -16.69 27.44 12.56
N GLY A 523 -16.06 27.35 13.72
CA GLY A 523 -16.30 26.29 14.72
C GLY A 523 -15.57 24.99 14.38
N THR A 524 -15.54 24.07 15.34
CA THR A 524 -14.95 22.73 15.18
C THR A 524 -15.76 21.85 14.23
N TYR A 525 -15.21 20.69 13.86
CA TYR A 525 -16.04 19.64 13.24
C TYR A 525 -17.04 19.06 14.27
N GLU A 526 -18.12 18.46 13.78
CA GLU A 526 -19.28 18.04 14.60
C GLU A 526 -18.91 17.06 15.71
N SER A 527 -18.03 16.11 15.39
CA SER A 527 -17.61 15.03 16.30
C SER A 527 -16.31 15.32 17.06
N TYR A 528 -15.98 16.61 17.24
CA TYR A 528 -14.76 17.04 17.94
C TYR A 528 -14.77 16.64 19.41
N GLU A 529 -15.90 16.85 20.10
CA GLU A 529 -16.00 16.55 21.52
C GLU A 529 -15.82 15.05 21.81
N GLY A 530 -14.96 14.75 22.78
CA GLY A 530 -14.59 13.39 23.17
C GLY A 530 -13.45 12.78 22.37
N SER A 531 -13.03 13.40 21.26
CA SER A 531 -11.84 12.99 20.50
C SER A 531 -10.56 13.16 21.33
N PRO A 532 -9.47 12.45 21.01
CA PRO A 532 -8.19 12.66 21.67
C PRO A 532 -7.68 14.11 21.60
N ILE A 533 -7.81 14.77 20.45
CA ILE A 533 -7.36 16.16 20.28
C ILE A 533 -8.15 17.13 21.16
N SER A 534 -9.44 16.88 21.42
CA SER A 534 -10.23 17.68 22.37
C SER A 534 -9.78 17.52 23.82
N LYS A 535 -9.02 16.46 24.11
CA LYS A 535 -8.39 16.19 25.41
C LYS A 535 -6.93 16.63 25.45
N GLY A 536 -6.45 17.36 24.44
CA GLY A 536 -5.06 17.80 24.33
C GLY A 536 -4.06 16.70 23.95
N ILE A 537 -4.53 15.54 23.49
CA ILE A 537 -3.69 14.41 23.06
C ILE A 537 -3.49 14.50 21.56
N LEU A 538 -2.27 14.85 21.14
CA LEU A 538 -1.87 14.88 19.73
C LEU A 538 -1.26 13.55 19.29
N GLN A 539 -0.97 13.41 18.00
CA GLN A 539 -0.54 12.13 17.44
C GLN A 539 0.73 11.61 18.12
N TYR A 540 1.76 12.44 18.29
CA TYR A 540 3.02 12.02 18.91
C TYR A 540 2.84 11.57 20.38
N ASP A 541 1.85 12.09 21.10
CA ASP A 541 1.51 11.65 22.45
C ASP A 541 1.03 10.19 22.44
N MET A 542 0.24 9.79 21.43
CA MET A 542 -0.21 8.39 21.25
C MET A 542 0.92 7.42 20.91
N TRP A 543 2.04 7.96 20.43
CA TRP A 543 3.28 7.22 20.16
C TRP A 543 4.28 7.26 21.33
N ASN A 544 4.01 8.05 22.38
CA ASN A 544 4.94 8.37 23.47
C ASN A 544 6.26 8.96 22.96
N VAL A 545 6.19 9.85 21.96
CA VAL A 545 7.35 10.53 21.38
C VAL A 545 7.31 12.00 21.76
N LYS A 546 8.45 12.52 22.23
CA LYS A 546 8.66 13.96 22.39
C LYS A 546 9.08 14.55 21.03
N PRO A 547 8.37 15.57 20.49
CA PRO A 547 8.80 16.27 19.29
C PRO A 547 10.15 16.97 19.45
N THR A 548 10.71 17.46 18.35
CA THR A 548 11.91 18.31 18.39
C THR A 548 11.55 19.72 18.90
N ASP A 549 12.57 20.56 19.12
CA ASP A 549 12.37 21.96 19.55
C ASP A 549 12.13 22.90 18.34
N LEU A 550 11.83 22.36 17.15
CA LEU A 550 11.63 23.15 15.92
C LEU A 550 10.36 24.03 16.00
N TRP A 551 9.31 23.54 16.66
CA TRP A 551 8.02 24.22 16.78
C TRP A 551 7.51 24.26 18.22
N ASP A 552 6.80 25.33 18.59
CA ASP A 552 6.22 25.52 19.92
C ASP A 552 4.88 24.77 20.06
N TRP A 553 4.97 23.49 20.40
CA TRP A 553 3.82 22.62 20.57
C TRP A 553 2.93 23.01 21.76
N ASP A 554 3.49 23.62 22.81
CA ASP A 554 2.72 24.03 23.99
C ASP A 554 1.83 25.24 23.65
N ALA A 555 2.35 26.22 22.91
CA ALA A 555 1.57 27.32 22.39
C ALA A 555 0.45 26.84 21.46
N LEU A 556 0.73 25.87 20.59
CA LEU A 556 -0.29 25.29 19.71
C LEU A 556 -1.35 24.51 20.49
N LYS A 557 -0.96 23.69 21.47
CA LYS A 557 -1.92 22.98 22.36
C LYS A 557 -2.81 23.96 23.12
N ALA A 558 -2.27 25.08 23.58
CA ALA A 558 -3.05 26.14 24.23
C ALA A 558 -4.08 26.78 23.27
N LYS A 559 -3.70 27.04 22.01
CA LYS A 559 -4.63 27.52 20.97
C LYS A 559 -5.73 26.48 20.68
N ILE A 560 -5.36 25.21 20.53
CA ILE A 560 -6.31 24.10 20.28
C ILE A 560 -7.27 23.95 21.46
N ALA A 561 -6.80 24.05 22.70
CA ALA A 561 -7.67 23.99 23.88
C ALA A 561 -8.71 25.12 23.90
N ARG A 562 -8.37 26.29 23.33
CA ARG A 562 -9.27 27.45 23.27
C ARG A 562 -10.27 27.40 22.11
N HIS A 563 -9.84 26.97 20.93
CA HIS A 563 -10.61 27.09 19.69
C HIS A 563 -11.02 25.76 19.07
N GLY A 564 -10.42 24.66 19.51
CA GLY A 564 -10.50 23.36 18.87
C GLY A 564 -9.82 23.32 17.50
N VAL A 565 -10.19 22.33 16.68
CA VAL A 565 -9.73 22.20 15.29
C VAL A 565 -10.90 21.89 14.35
N ARG A 566 -10.76 22.26 13.07
CA ARG A 566 -11.79 22.12 12.05
C ARG A 566 -11.82 20.75 11.38
N ASN A 567 -10.70 20.04 11.40
CA ASN A 567 -10.51 18.77 10.70
C ASN A 567 -10.10 17.70 11.71
N SER A 568 -10.72 16.52 11.64
CA SER A 568 -10.45 15.43 12.59
C SER A 568 -9.13 14.71 12.35
N LEU A 569 -8.68 14.62 11.10
CA LEU A 569 -7.41 14.01 10.67
C LEU A 569 -6.81 14.85 9.54
N LEU A 570 -5.48 14.88 9.43
CA LEU A 570 -4.75 15.89 8.65
C LEU A 570 -3.69 15.31 7.71
N ILE A 571 -2.89 14.35 8.15
CA ILE A 571 -1.67 13.88 7.49
C ILE A 571 -1.83 12.42 7.09
N ALA A 572 -1.74 12.15 5.79
CA ALA A 572 -1.79 10.80 5.21
C ALA A 572 -0.74 10.69 4.10
N GLN A 573 0.22 9.79 4.27
CA GLN A 573 1.29 9.63 3.28
C GLN A 573 0.85 8.63 2.20
N MET A 574 0.46 9.14 1.04
CA MET A 574 -0.15 8.35 -0.03
C MET A 574 0.87 7.82 -1.06
N SER A 575 0.40 6.95 -1.96
CA SER A 575 1.16 6.48 -3.12
C SER A 575 1.11 7.54 -4.22
N ASP A 576 2.08 8.46 -4.22
CA ASP A 576 2.07 9.66 -5.06
C ASP A 576 2.46 9.43 -6.53
N ALA A 577 2.25 8.25 -7.11
CA ALA A 577 2.81 7.91 -8.42
C ALA A 577 2.44 8.91 -9.53
N PHE A 578 1.19 9.36 -9.56
CA PHE A 578 0.72 10.37 -10.52
C PHE A 578 1.31 11.76 -10.22
N MET A 579 1.16 12.25 -8.99
CA MET A 579 1.62 13.59 -8.61
C MET A 579 3.13 13.72 -8.76
N ALA A 580 3.88 12.67 -8.39
CA ALA A 580 5.33 12.63 -8.46
C ALA A 580 5.80 12.66 -9.92
N GLN A 581 5.09 11.97 -10.81
CA GLN A 581 5.33 12.07 -12.25
C GLN A 581 5.04 13.48 -12.79
N MET A 582 4.02 14.18 -12.28
CA MET A 582 3.67 15.53 -12.73
C MET A 582 4.66 16.59 -12.28
N LEU A 583 5.26 16.41 -11.10
CA LEU A 583 6.23 17.34 -10.52
C LEU A 583 7.68 16.88 -10.71
N GLU A 584 7.90 15.75 -11.41
CA GLU A 584 9.21 15.12 -11.62
C GLU A 584 10.01 14.89 -10.34
N SER A 585 9.28 14.58 -9.29
CA SER A 585 9.86 14.15 -8.03
C SER A 585 9.85 12.64 -7.94
N ASN A 586 10.75 12.08 -7.14
CA ASN A 586 10.70 10.71 -6.71
C ASN A 586 9.38 10.46 -5.96
N LYS A 587 8.88 9.23 -6.06
CA LYS A 587 7.57 8.88 -5.51
C LYS A 587 7.58 8.99 -4.00
N SER A 588 6.58 9.69 -3.46
CA SER A 588 6.23 9.64 -2.05
C SER A 588 7.47 9.88 -1.17
N VAL A 589 7.64 9.03 -0.17
CA VAL A 589 8.76 8.94 0.77
C VAL A 589 9.77 7.84 0.43
N GLU A 590 9.68 7.27 -0.78
CA GLU A 590 10.49 6.13 -1.18
C GLU A 590 11.91 6.56 -1.56
N PRO A 591 12.91 5.68 -1.41
CA PRO A 591 14.18 5.82 -2.11
C PRO A 591 14.00 5.71 -3.64
N CYS A 592 15.03 6.09 -4.39
CA CYS A 592 15.02 5.88 -5.84
C CYS A 592 15.07 4.37 -6.14
N VAL A 593 14.10 3.88 -6.93
CA VAL A 593 14.01 2.46 -7.29
C VAL A 593 15.17 2.04 -8.21
N SER A 594 15.55 2.92 -9.13
CA SER A 594 16.69 2.77 -10.02
C SER A 594 17.18 4.17 -10.41
N ASN A 595 18.48 4.31 -10.71
CA ASN A 595 19.03 5.53 -11.30
C ASN A 595 18.83 5.60 -12.82
N ILE A 596 18.10 4.65 -13.41
CA ILE A 596 17.67 4.69 -14.81
C ILE A 596 16.15 4.72 -14.86
N CYS A 597 15.61 5.58 -15.74
CA CYS A 597 14.22 5.59 -16.11
C CYS A 597 14.05 5.22 -17.59
N THR A 598 13.03 4.42 -17.91
CA THR A 598 12.65 4.17 -19.30
C THR A 598 11.73 5.28 -19.77
N MET A 599 12.14 5.99 -20.81
CA MET A 599 11.30 6.96 -21.51
C MET A 599 10.68 6.33 -22.75
N HIS A 600 9.36 6.51 -22.88
CA HIS A 600 8.61 6.15 -24.07
C HIS A 600 8.41 7.41 -24.92
N ALA A 601 9.03 7.47 -26.09
CA ALA A 601 8.61 8.33 -27.18
C ALA A 601 7.78 7.48 -28.16
N LEU A 602 6.78 8.07 -28.82
CA LEU A 602 5.70 7.37 -29.56
C LEU A 602 6.08 6.04 -30.27
N SER A 603 7.25 5.96 -30.89
CA SER A 603 7.75 4.78 -31.62
C SER A 603 8.97 4.07 -31.01
N ARG A 604 9.61 4.60 -29.94
CA ARG A 604 10.88 4.10 -29.40
C ARG A 604 10.95 4.18 -27.87
N GLN A 605 11.65 3.22 -27.26
CA GLN A 605 11.96 3.21 -25.83
C GLN A 605 13.43 3.55 -25.64
N PHE A 606 13.72 4.49 -24.74
CA PHE A 606 15.08 4.88 -24.39
C PHE A 606 15.30 4.72 -22.89
N SER A 607 16.47 4.23 -22.50
CA SER A 607 16.91 4.24 -21.11
C SER A 607 17.62 5.56 -20.84
N VAL A 608 17.18 6.28 -19.82
CA VAL A 608 17.69 7.61 -19.45
C VAL A 608 18.19 7.56 -18.02
N VAL A 609 19.41 8.05 -17.78
CA VAL A 609 19.95 8.18 -16.43
C VAL A 609 19.24 9.33 -15.70
N GLN A 610 18.97 9.15 -14.41
CA GLN A 610 18.30 10.14 -13.57
C GLN A 610 19.03 11.50 -13.69
N PRO A 611 18.32 12.61 -13.97
CA PRO A 611 18.95 13.90 -14.26
C PRO A 611 19.93 14.41 -13.19
N ARG A 612 19.67 14.11 -11.91
CA ARG A 612 20.54 14.52 -10.80
C ARG A 612 21.88 13.79 -10.82
N LEU A 613 21.87 12.48 -10.96
CA LEU A 613 23.09 11.67 -11.10
C LEU A 613 23.86 12.07 -12.36
N LEU A 614 23.15 12.26 -13.47
CA LEU A 614 23.74 12.69 -14.74
C LEU A 614 24.51 14.01 -14.58
N ARG A 615 23.90 15.02 -13.93
CA ARG A 615 24.57 16.30 -13.65
C ARG A 615 25.82 16.12 -12.78
N ASP A 616 25.74 15.34 -11.70
CA ASP A 616 26.90 15.11 -10.83
C ASP A 616 28.06 14.39 -11.56
N LEU A 617 27.74 13.47 -12.47
CA LEU A 617 28.75 12.79 -13.29
C LEU A 617 29.37 13.75 -14.31
N ILE A 618 28.58 14.61 -14.95
CA ILE A 618 29.07 15.61 -15.90
C ILE A 618 29.95 16.65 -15.18
N GLU A 619 29.49 17.20 -14.05
CA GLU A 619 30.23 18.19 -13.25
C GLU A 619 31.59 17.64 -12.76
N ARG A 620 31.71 16.33 -12.60
CA ARG A 620 32.96 15.65 -12.21
C ARG A 620 33.77 15.11 -13.39
N ASN A 621 33.35 15.38 -14.62
CA ASN A 621 33.97 14.86 -15.85
C ASN A 621 34.06 13.32 -15.88
N LEU A 622 33.05 12.64 -15.34
CA LEU A 622 32.93 11.18 -15.29
C LEU A 622 31.94 10.62 -16.32
N TRP A 623 31.25 11.50 -17.07
CA TRP A 623 30.20 11.10 -18.00
C TRP A 623 30.72 10.89 -19.42
N ASP A 624 30.52 9.70 -19.96
CA ASP A 624 30.71 9.34 -21.36
C ASP A 624 29.74 8.19 -21.76
N GLU A 625 29.79 7.76 -23.03
CA GLU A 625 28.93 6.66 -23.51
C GLU A 625 29.23 5.32 -22.82
N ASP A 626 30.49 5.09 -22.41
CA ASP A 626 30.90 3.86 -21.70
C ASP A 626 30.31 3.82 -20.29
N MET A 627 30.35 4.95 -19.56
CA MET A 627 29.72 5.14 -18.26
C MET A 627 28.21 4.91 -18.36
N HIS A 628 27.54 5.50 -19.36
CA HIS A 628 26.13 5.24 -19.62
C HIS A 628 25.86 3.73 -19.78
N ASN A 629 26.64 3.05 -20.63
CA ASN A 629 26.47 1.62 -20.88
C ASN A 629 26.72 0.79 -19.61
N LYS A 630 27.73 1.11 -18.81
CA LYS A 630 28.00 0.46 -17.51
C LYS A 630 26.84 0.62 -16.53
N ILE A 631 26.24 1.80 -16.44
CA ILE A 631 25.08 2.05 -15.58
C ILE A 631 23.89 1.22 -16.06
N VAL A 632 23.64 1.17 -17.38
CA VAL A 632 22.57 0.34 -17.99
C VAL A 632 22.79 -1.15 -17.75
N THR A 633 23.99 -1.67 -17.96
CA THR A 633 24.32 -3.08 -17.72
C THR A 633 24.15 -3.47 -16.25
N ASN A 634 24.38 -2.53 -15.33
CA ASN A 634 24.16 -2.71 -13.89
C ASN A 634 22.72 -2.42 -13.44
N GLY A 635 21.76 -2.27 -14.37
CA GLY A 635 20.35 -2.03 -14.03
C GLY A 635 20.09 -0.70 -13.31
N GLY A 636 20.99 0.28 -13.49
CA GLY A 636 20.96 1.57 -12.81
C GLY A 636 21.69 1.62 -11.46
N SER A 637 22.35 0.53 -11.05
CA SER A 637 23.27 0.57 -9.91
C SER A 637 24.60 1.21 -10.31
N ILE A 638 25.13 2.07 -9.44
CA ILE A 638 26.47 2.66 -9.59
C ILE A 638 27.50 2.08 -8.60
N GLN A 639 27.10 1.14 -7.73
CA GLN A 639 27.95 0.67 -6.63
C GLN A 639 29.22 -0.04 -7.13
N ASN A 640 29.05 -0.87 -8.17
CA ASN A 640 30.11 -1.72 -8.73
C ASN A 640 30.83 -1.10 -9.93
N ILE A 641 30.64 0.20 -10.18
CA ILE A 641 31.32 0.90 -11.27
C ILE A 641 32.62 1.50 -10.73
N GLU A 642 33.75 1.05 -11.29
CA GLU A 642 35.06 1.63 -11.02
C GLU A 642 35.14 3.05 -11.59
N GLY A 643 35.80 3.96 -10.85
CA GLY A 643 35.93 5.37 -11.21
C GLY A 643 34.87 6.31 -10.64
N ILE A 644 33.73 5.79 -10.16
CA ILE A 644 32.75 6.61 -9.43
C ILE A 644 33.17 6.74 -7.95
N PRO A 645 33.31 7.96 -7.40
CA PRO A 645 33.62 8.21 -6.00
C PRO A 645 32.59 7.65 -5.00
N ASP A 646 33.05 7.26 -3.81
CA ASP A 646 32.21 6.64 -2.77
C ASP A 646 31.10 7.56 -2.25
N ASP A 647 31.30 8.88 -2.25
CA ASP A 647 30.27 9.83 -1.83
C ASP A 647 29.06 9.83 -2.77
N LEU A 648 29.27 9.72 -4.09
CA LEU A 648 28.18 9.54 -5.05
C LEU A 648 27.53 8.17 -4.92
N LYS A 649 28.33 7.11 -4.73
CA LYS A 649 27.81 5.75 -4.50
C LYS A 649 26.89 5.69 -3.30
N LEU A 650 27.26 6.31 -2.19
CA LEU A 650 26.41 6.41 -0.99
C LEU A 650 25.14 7.24 -1.23
N LEU A 651 25.24 8.33 -1.99
CA LEU A 651 24.12 9.24 -2.24
C LEU A 651 23.05 8.63 -3.15
N TYR A 652 23.47 7.92 -4.20
CA TYR A 652 22.58 7.33 -5.23
C TYR A 652 22.38 5.82 -5.05
N LYS A 653 22.42 5.34 -3.80
CA LYS A 653 21.99 3.98 -3.50
C LYS A 653 20.54 3.77 -3.93
N THR A 654 20.30 2.70 -4.68
CA THR A 654 18.95 2.31 -5.07
C THR A 654 18.22 1.65 -3.89
N VAL A 655 16.90 1.56 -3.96
CA VAL A 655 16.09 0.89 -2.93
C VAL A 655 16.47 -0.57 -2.69
N TRP A 656 17.07 -1.22 -3.70
CA TRP A 656 17.57 -2.60 -3.63
C TRP A 656 18.89 -2.72 -2.87
N GLU A 657 19.63 -1.61 -2.77
CA GLU A 657 20.92 -1.50 -2.09
C GLU A 657 20.77 -0.96 -0.66
N ILE A 658 19.65 -0.28 -0.38
CA ILE A 658 19.32 0.24 0.94
C ILE A 658 18.77 -0.91 1.82
N PRO A 659 19.32 -1.14 3.03
CA PRO A 659 18.74 -2.05 4.00
C PRO A 659 17.31 -1.65 4.32
N GLN A 660 16.35 -2.56 4.09
CA GLN A 660 14.92 -2.28 4.34
C GLN A 660 14.64 -1.86 5.78
N ARG A 661 15.47 -2.31 6.74
CA ARG A 661 15.44 -1.83 8.12
C ARG A 661 15.52 -0.30 8.22
N ALA A 662 16.40 0.35 7.46
CA ALA A 662 16.53 1.82 7.47
C ALA A 662 15.23 2.48 6.97
N VAL A 663 14.60 1.92 5.93
CA VAL A 663 13.30 2.38 5.41
C VAL A 663 12.21 2.30 6.50
N PHE A 664 12.14 1.19 7.24
CA PHE A 664 11.21 1.06 8.38
C PHE A 664 11.53 2.02 9.52
N GLU A 665 12.80 2.24 9.84
CA GLU A 665 13.20 3.20 10.88
C GLU A 665 12.82 4.64 10.50
N MET A 666 12.90 5.02 9.22
CA MET A 666 12.41 6.32 8.75
C MET A 666 10.89 6.43 8.79
N ALA A 667 10.19 5.36 8.38
CA ALA A 667 8.73 5.29 8.45
C ALA A 667 8.22 5.39 9.90
N ALA A 668 8.87 4.70 10.84
CA ALA A 668 8.58 4.79 12.26
C ALA A 668 8.92 6.16 12.85
N ALA A 669 10.02 6.79 12.40
CA ALA A 669 10.42 8.12 12.86
C ALA A 669 9.42 9.21 12.47
N ARG A 670 8.79 9.11 11.29
CA ARG A 670 7.74 10.07 10.86
C ARG A 670 6.34 9.74 11.41
N GLY A 671 6.09 8.48 11.79
CA GLY A 671 4.79 7.99 12.27
C GLY A 671 4.13 8.83 13.39
N PRO A 672 4.88 9.35 14.39
CA PRO A 672 4.35 10.25 15.42
C PRO A 672 3.68 11.53 14.91
N PHE A 673 3.91 11.91 13.64
CA PHE A 673 3.36 13.12 13.03
C PHE A 673 2.39 12.80 11.88
N ILE A 674 1.94 11.55 11.77
CA ILE A 674 0.96 11.08 10.78
C ILE A 674 -0.25 10.53 11.54
N ASP A 675 -1.39 11.21 11.47
CA ASP A 675 -2.62 10.86 12.19
C ASP A 675 -3.53 9.87 11.43
N HIS A 676 -3.24 9.63 10.14
CA HIS A 676 -3.71 8.46 9.39
C HIS A 676 -2.67 7.31 9.39
N SER A 677 -2.10 7.01 8.22
CA SER A 677 -1.08 5.99 7.96
C SER A 677 -0.19 6.43 6.79
N GLN A 678 0.74 5.56 6.40
CA GLN A 678 1.63 5.77 5.27
C GLN A 678 1.68 4.54 4.37
N CYS A 679 1.58 4.77 3.06
CA CYS A 679 1.82 3.75 2.05
C CYS A 679 3.31 3.42 2.04
N LEU A 680 3.67 2.23 2.51
CA LEU A 680 5.05 1.79 2.65
C LEU A 680 5.31 0.55 1.79
N ASN A 681 5.96 0.76 0.65
CA ASN A 681 6.42 -0.33 -0.21
C ASN A 681 7.68 -0.98 0.35
N VAL A 682 7.80 -2.30 0.16
CA VAL A 682 8.92 -3.10 0.64
C VAL A 682 9.61 -3.75 -0.57
N TYR A 683 10.93 -3.59 -0.63
CA TYR A 683 11.74 -4.06 -1.76
C TYR A 683 12.74 -5.10 -1.29
N MET A 684 12.65 -6.32 -1.84
CA MET A 684 13.54 -7.42 -1.48
C MET A 684 13.88 -8.25 -2.72
N SER A 685 15.16 -8.54 -2.92
CA SER A 685 15.63 -9.44 -3.99
C SER A 685 15.35 -10.91 -3.67
N ASN A 686 15.45 -11.31 -2.39
CA ASN A 686 15.22 -12.68 -1.91
C ASN A 686 14.30 -12.70 -0.68
N PRO A 687 12.97 -12.64 -0.87
CA PRO A 687 12.03 -12.38 0.22
C PRO A 687 11.73 -13.59 1.12
N LEU A 688 11.79 -14.82 0.62
CA LEU A 688 11.21 -16.01 1.29
C LEU A 688 11.67 -16.21 2.75
N GLU A 689 12.95 -16.01 3.04
CA GLU A 689 13.53 -16.18 4.38
C GLU A 689 13.44 -14.92 5.27
N LYS A 690 13.33 -13.75 4.65
CA LYS A 690 13.45 -12.43 5.32
C LYS A 690 12.10 -11.73 5.53
N LEU A 691 11.06 -12.15 4.82
CA LEU A 691 9.74 -11.49 4.87
C LEU A 691 9.09 -11.63 6.25
N THR A 692 9.24 -12.78 6.89
CA THR A 692 8.71 -13.01 8.24
C THR A 692 9.36 -12.09 9.27
N SER A 693 10.70 -12.05 9.32
CA SER A 693 11.43 -11.20 10.27
C SER A 693 11.14 -9.72 10.04
N MET A 694 10.96 -9.31 8.79
CA MET A 694 10.58 -7.95 8.42
C MET A 694 9.20 -7.57 8.93
N HIS A 695 8.16 -8.39 8.71
CA HIS A 695 6.81 -8.08 9.20
C HIS A 695 6.75 -8.05 10.72
N PHE A 696 7.49 -8.94 11.40
CA PHE A 696 7.63 -8.87 12.86
C PHE A 696 8.33 -7.60 13.31
N TYR A 697 9.35 -7.15 12.58
CA TYR A 697 10.05 -5.89 12.85
C TYR A 697 9.10 -4.70 12.67
N ALA A 698 8.37 -4.61 11.56
CA ALA A 698 7.36 -3.57 11.31
C ALA A 698 6.26 -3.54 12.38
N TRP A 699 5.77 -4.70 12.80
CA TRP A 699 4.79 -4.82 13.88
C TRP A 699 5.35 -4.34 15.24
N LYS A 700 6.58 -4.74 15.58
CA LYS A 700 7.24 -4.44 16.87
C LYS A 700 7.71 -3.00 16.99
N ILE A 701 8.27 -2.38 15.95
CA ILE A 701 8.72 -0.97 16.03
C ILE A 701 7.57 -0.04 16.42
N ASN A 702 6.33 -0.37 16.02
CA ASN A 702 5.15 0.38 16.39
C ASN A 702 4.66 0.11 17.83
N LYS A 703 5.23 -0.89 18.52
CA LYS A 703 5.09 -1.17 19.96
C LYS A 703 6.45 -1.03 20.66
N PHE A 704 6.79 0.19 21.07
CA PHE A 704 7.86 0.46 22.05
C PHE A 704 9.31 0.11 21.65
N ASN A 705 10.22 0.90 22.23
CA ASN A 705 11.66 0.80 22.14
C ASN A 705 12.16 -0.47 22.87
N ILE A 706 12.48 -1.53 22.12
CA ILE A 706 13.04 -2.79 22.65
C ILE A 706 14.31 -2.55 23.48
N GLN A 707 15.05 -1.47 23.21
CA GLN A 707 16.31 -1.19 23.88
C GLN A 707 16.12 -0.76 25.35
N GLU A 708 15.00 -0.12 25.70
CA GLU A 708 14.70 0.30 27.07
C GLU A 708 14.13 -0.82 27.95
N GLN A 709 13.49 -1.84 27.36
CA GLN A 709 12.93 -2.97 28.12
C GLN A 709 13.93 -4.11 28.34
N LEU A 710 14.93 -4.28 27.46
CA LEU A 710 15.97 -5.30 27.64
C LEU A 710 16.78 -5.08 28.93
N THR A 711 17.11 -3.82 29.27
CA THR A 711 17.83 -3.47 30.49
C THR A 711 17.01 -3.74 31.75
N LYS A 712 15.68 -3.55 31.68
CA LYS A 712 14.75 -3.88 32.79
C LYS A 712 14.54 -5.38 32.98
N TYR A 713 14.54 -6.15 31.90
CA TYR A 713 14.36 -7.61 31.95
C TYR A 713 15.62 -8.36 32.39
N PHE A 714 16.79 -7.94 31.93
CA PHE A 714 18.05 -8.63 32.21
C PHE A 714 18.86 -8.03 33.38
N LYS A 715 18.43 -6.87 33.92
CA LYS A 715 19.09 -6.14 35.01
C LYS A 715 20.61 -5.93 34.79
N CYS A 716 21.04 -5.83 33.54
CA CYS A 716 22.41 -5.50 33.17
C CYS A 716 22.44 -4.66 31.89
N GLU A 717 23.54 -3.95 31.67
CA GLU A 717 23.75 -3.15 30.46
C GLU A 717 24.02 -4.08 29.27
N VAL A 718 23.11 -4.11 28.28
CA VAL A 718 23.24 -4.97 27.10
C VAL A 718 23.76 -4.16 25.92
N LYS A 719 25.02 -4.37 25.55
CA LYS A 719 25.62 -3.83 24.32
C LYS A 719 25.32 -4.77 23.15
N LEU A 720 24.51 -4.31 22.19
CA LEU A 720 24.29 -5.02 20.93
C LEU A 720 25.51 -4.80 20.02
N LEU A 721 26.42 -5.77 19.99
CA LEU A 721 27.52 -5.83 19.05
C LEU A 721 27.11 -6.71 17.87
N THR A 722 26.89 -6.10 16.71
CA THR A 722 26.93 -6.82 15.43
C THR A 722 28.39 -6.94 15.01
N THR A 723 28.95 -8.16 15.02
CA THR A 723 30.34 -8.41 14.63
C THR A 723 30.44 -9.20 13.33
N PRO A 724 31.44 -8.90 12.47
CA PRO A 724 31.81 -9.63 11.25
C PRO A 724 32.54 -10.94 11.58
N CYS A 725 31.92 -11.77 12.43
CA CYS A 725 32.55 -12.93 13.06
C CYS A 725 32.72 -14.14 12.12
N ILE A 726 31.97 -14.23 11.02
CA ILE A 726 32.01 -15.43 10.16
C ILE A 726 33.19 -15.44 9.18
N ILE A 727 33.70 -14.29 8.75
CA ILE A 727 34.81 -14.20 7.78
C ILE A 727 36.18 -14.17 8.48
N SER A 728 36.27 -13.49 9.64
CA SER A 728 37.53 -13.42 10.40
C SER A 728 37.93 -14.73 11.09
N GLU A 729 36.97 -15.60 11.43
CA GLU A 729 37.28 -16.90 12.05
C GLU A 729 37.58 -18.00 11.02
N THR A 730 37.12 -17.85 9.78
CA THR A 730 37.49 -18.77 8.68
C THR A 730 38.93 -18.54 8.20
N GLU A 731 39.46 -17.32 8.34
CA GLU A 731 40.86 -16.99 8.03
C GLU A 731 41.86 -17.46 9.10
N LYS A 732 41.41 -17.75 10.33
CA LYS A 732 42.27 -18.21 11.45
C LYS A 732 42.45 -19.73 11.53
N LEU A 733 41.70 -20.50 10.74
CA LEU A 733 41.86 -21.95 10.63
C LEU A 733 42.89 -22.25 9.55
N GLY A 734 44.15 -22.05 9.92
CA GLY A 734 45.32 -22.25 9.07
C GLY A 734 45.39 -23.65 8.45
N ILE A 735 46.05 -23.68 7.30
CA ILE A 735 46.42 -24.86 6.51
C ILE A 735 47.31 -25.77 7.38
N PHE A 736 47.10 -27.10 7.30
CA PHE A 736 47.85 -28.22 7.91
C PHE A 736 47.37 -28.79 9.26
N SER A 737 46.52 -29.84 9.20
CA SER A 737 46.79 -31.14 9.86
C SER A 737 45.71 -32.17 9.47
N SER A 738 46.15 -33.35 9.03
CA SER A 738 45.38 -34.40 8.36
C SER A 738 44.63 -35.36 9.30
N ALA A 739 43.94 -34.83 10.32
CA ALA A 739 43.06 -35.63 11.18
C ALA A 739 41.77 -34.86 11.49
N VAL A 740 40.64 -35.46 11.14
CA VAL A 740 39.28 -34.91 11.25
C VAL A 740 38.95 -34.61 12.72
N SER A 741 39.03 -33.35 13.14
CA SER A 741 38.71 -32.93 14.53
C SER A 741 37.77 -31.72 14.64
N GLY A 742 37.49 -31.00 13.54
CA GLY A 742 36.71 -29.76 13.59
C GLY A 742 35.29 -29.93 14.16
N ALA A 743 34.57 -31.00 13.77
CA ALA A 743 33.23 -31.27 14.28
C ALA A 743 33.23 -31.58 15.79
N MET A 744 34.22 -32.32 16.29
CA MET A 744 34.34 -32.66 17.71
C MET A 744 34.72 -31.46 18.57
N GLN A 745 35.57 -30.56 18.07
CA GLN A 745 35.88 -29.32 18.78
C GLN A 745 34.63 -28.43 18.91
N ILE A 746 33.86 -28.27 17.84
CA ILE A 746 32.63 -27.46 17.85
C ILE A 746 31.59 -28.05 18.80
N VAL A 747 31.36 -29.35 18.76
CA VAL A 747 30.37 -30.04 19.61
C VAL A 747 30.76 -30.00 21.10
N LYS A 748 32.06 -30.05 21.42
CA LYS A 748 32.54 -29.95 22.82
C LYS A 748 32.51 -28.54 23.38
N GLN A 749 32.64 -27.51 22.53
CA GLN A 749 32.84 -26.13 22.97
C GLN A 749 31.56 -25.27 22.94
N TYR A 750 30.54 -25.69 22.17
CA TYR A 750 29.28 -24.94 22.00
C TYR A 750 28.05 -25.76 22.40
N ALA A 751 26.93 -25.09 22.68
CA ALA A 751 25.71 -25.73 23.15
C ALA A 751 25.11 -26.69 22.11
N VAL A 752 25.12 -27.99 22.44
CA VAL A 752 24.96 -29.10 21.49
C VAL A 752 23.58 -29.26 20.85
N HIS A 753 22.53 -28.72 21.47
CA HIS A 753 21.14 -28.82 21.00
C HIS A 753 20.84 -27.97 19.75
N ARG A 754 21.81 -27.24 19.20
CA ARG A 754 21.63 -26.34 18.05
C ARG A 754 22.26 -26.83 16.75
N TYR A 755 22.96 -27.96 16.78
CA TYR A 755 23.74 -28.44 15.65
C TYR A 755 23.40 -29.90 15.32
N ILE A 756 23.29 -30.22 14.04
CA ILE A 756 23.22 -31.60 13.52
C ILE A 756 24.54 -31.88 12.83
N VAL A 757 25.21 -32.98 13.20
CA VAL A 757 26.49 -33.34 12.59
C VAL A 757 26.25 -34.33 11.45
N ALA A 758 26.52 -33.87 10.22
CA ALA A 758 26.44 -34.73 9.04
C ALA A 758 27.81 -35.37 8.75
N THR A 759 27.95 -36.69 8.89
CA THR A 759 29.22 -37.39 8.64
C THR A 759 29.02 -38.82 8.17
N GLN A 760 29.90 -39.31 7.29
CA GLN A 760 29.99 -40.73 6.89
C GLN A 760 31.04 -41.52 7.67
N ASP A 761 31.85 -40.81 8.46
CA ASP A 761 32.92 -41.41 9.25
C ASP A 761 32.30 -42.15 10.45
N ARG A 762 32.45 -43.47 10.46
CA ARG A 762 31.88 -44.33 11.51
C ARG A 762 32.54 -44.14 12.88
N GLU A 763 33.82 -43.80 12.93
CA GLU A 763 34.51 -43.58 14.19
C GLU A 763 33.99 -42.30 14.84
N LEU A 764 33.84 -41.23 14.04
CA LEU A 764 33.25 -39.97 14.50
C LEU A 764 31.78 -40.13 14.93
N GLN A 765 30.99 -40.95 14.22
CA GLN A 765 29.62 -41.25 14.64
C GLN A 765 29.58 -41.89 16.02
N GLU A 766 30.48 -42.83 16.31
CA GLU A 766 30.51 -43.52 17.60
C GLU A 766 30.91 -42.58 18.75
N GLU A 767 31.88 -41.70 18.52
CA GLU A 767 32.25 -40.68 19.51
C GLU A 767 31.11 -39.70 19.81
N LEU A 768 30.36 -39.28 18.77
CA LEU A 768 29.24 -38.35 18.93
C LEU A 768 28.04 -38.98 19.65
N ARG A 769 27.81 -40.29 19.53
CA ARG A 769 26.72 -41.01 20.23
C ARG A 769 26.84 -40.93 21.75
N ILE A 770 28.06 -40.80 22.27
CA ILE A 770 28.33 -40.71 23.72
C ILE A 770 27.90 -39.35 24.27
N ILE A 771 27.81 -38.31 23.43
CA ILE A 771 27.45 -36.95 23.84
C ILE A 771 25.92 -36.79 23.81
N PRO A 772 25.26 -36.46 24.94
CA PRO A 772 23.81 -36.26 24.97
C PRO A 772 23.36 -35.06 24.14
N GLY A 773 22.34 -35.25 23.31
CA GLY A 773 21.67 -34.18 22.58
C GLY A 773 22.23 -33.85 21.19
N VAL A 774 23.16 -34.66 20.66
CA VAL A 774 23.74 -34.46 19.32
C VAL A 774 23.05 -35.33 18.27
N PRO A 775 22.29 -34.75 17.32
CA PRO A 775 21.73 -35.51 16.22
C PRO A 775 22.79 -35.75 15.14
N VAL A 776 22.90 -36.98 14.66
CA VAL A 776 23.87 -37.39 13.63
C VAL A 776 23.13 -37.73 12.34
N LEU A 777 23.55 -37.14 11.23
CA LEU A 777 22.99 -37.36 9.89
C LEU A 777 24.04 -38.07 9.02
N TYR A 778 23.71 -39.20 8.40
CA TYR A 778 24.63 -39.90 7.50
C TYR A 778 23.87 -40.45 6.28
N LEU A 779 24.52 -40.68 5.15
CA LEU A 779 23.86 -41.30 4.00
C LEU A 779 23.91 -42.82 4.14
N HIS A 780 22.76 -43.47 4.05
CA HIS A 780 22.69 -44.90 3.79
C HIS A 780 22.57 -45.10 2.27
N GLY A 781 23.67 -45.42 1.60
CA GLY A 781 23.77 -45.35 0.14
C GLY A 781 23.65 -43.90 -0.34
N LYS A 782 22.61 -43.58 -1.13
CA LYS A 782 22.31 -42.21 -1.61
C LYS A 782 21.29 -41.46 -0.76
N VAL A 783 20.76 -42.06 0.32
CA VAL A 783 19.66 -41.49 1.10
C VAL A 783 20.17 -40.93 2.43
N PRO A 784 20.05 -39.63 2.71
CA PRO A 784 20.36 -39.06 4.02
C PRO A 784 19.40 -39.60 5.08
N THR A 785 19.97 -40.20 6.11
CA THR A 785 19.29 -40.85 7.23
C THR A 785 19.72 -40.17 8.51
N LEU A 786 18.77 -39.54 9.21
CA LEU A 786 19.01 -38.97 10.52
C LEU A 786 18.93 -40.09 11.56
N GLU A 787 19.97 -40.23 12.37
CA GLU A 787 20.04 -41.27 13.38
C GLU A 787 19.06 -41.02 14.52
N SER A 788 18.52 -42.10 15.07
CA SER A 788 17.69 -42.04 16.28
C SER A 788 18.53 -41.50 17.47
N PRO A 789 17.91 -40.81 18.45
CA PRO A 789 18.63 -40.30 19.60
C PRO A 789 19.40 -41.40 20.33
N SER A 790 20.66 -41.13 20.65
CA SER A 790 21.56 -42.06 21.33
C SER A 790 21.07 -42.42 22.74
N GLU A 791 21.55 -43.54 23.31
CA GLU A 791 21.22 -43.91 24.69
C GLU A 791 21.61 -42.82 25.70
N ALA A 792 22.76 -42.16 25.51
CA ALA A 792 23.21 -41.06 26.36
C ALA A 792 22.21 -39.89 26.35
N SER A 793 21.68 -39.57 25.17
CA SER A 793 20.64 -38.53 25.00
C SER A 793 19.33 -38.90 25.71
N ARG A 794 18.92 -40.17 25.63
CA ARG A 794 17.69 -40.66 26.29
C ARG A 794 17.82 -40.65 27.81
N ARG A 795 18.94 -41.14 28.35
CA ARG A 795 19.20 -41.13 29.80
C ARG A 795 19.30 -39.71 30.37
N HIS A 796 19.90 -38.78 29.62
CA HIS A 796 19.96 -37.37 30.02
C HIS A 796 18.55 -36.74 30.08
N ALA A 797 17.70 -37.00 29.08
CA ALA A 797 16.32 -36.54 29.07
C ALA A 797 15.50 -37.10 30.26
N GLU A 798 15.64 -38.39 30.57
CA GLU A 798 14.98 -39.01 31.73
C GLU A 798 15.45 -38.42 33.07
N THR A 799 16.71 -37.99 33.15
CA THR A 799 17.28 -37.36 34.35
C THR A 799 16.78 -35.93 34.54
N LEU A 800 16.73 -35.14 33.46
CA LEU A 800 16.12 -33.80 33.44
C LEU A 800 14.63 -33.84 33.84
N GLN A 801 13.91 -34.85 33.36
CA GLN A 801 12.48 -35.01 33.65
C GLN A 801 12.20 -35.33 35.13
N LYS A 802 13.16 -35.94 35.86
CA LYS A 802 13.07 -36.15 37.31
C LYS A 802 13.40 -34.90 38.14
N GLN A 803 14.13 -33.93 37.59
CA GLN A 803 14.47 -32.66 38.26
C GLN A 803 13.42 -31.55 38.07
N LEU A 804 12.49 -31.70 37.12
CA LEU A 804 11.40 -30.76 36.84
C LEU A 804 10.17 -30.92 37.78
N GLY A 805 10.40 -31.14 39.07
CA GLY A 805 9.37 -31.13 40.12
C GLY A 805 9.47 -29.89 41.01
N MET A 806 8.34 -29.28 41.37
CA MET A 806 8.30 -28.06 42.23
C MET A 806 9.06 -28.27 43.54
N THR A 807 9.94 -27.32 43.86
CA THR A 807 10.74 -27.31 45.10
C THR A 807 9.85 -27.10 46.33
N THR A 808 10.33 -27.55 47.50
CA THR A 808 9.61 -27.42 48.78
C THR A 808 9.30 -25.95 49.13
N TRP A 809 10.24 -25.06 48.84
CA TRP A 809 10.08 -23.61 49.03
C TRP A 809 9.00 -23.02 48.12
N GLU A 810 8.95 -23.43 46.85
CA GLU A 810 7.90 -22.98 45.92
C GLU A 810 6.50 -23.48 46.35
N LYS A 811 6.41 -24.67 46.93
CA LYS A 811 5.15 -25.18 47.49
C LYS A 811 4.68 -24.40 48.71
N GLU A 812 5.58 -23.99 49.60
CA GLU A 812 5.27 -23.15 50.76
C GLU A 812 4.90 -21.72 50.36
N THR A 813 5.64 -21.15 49.42
CA THR A 813 5.38 -19.80 48.88
C THR A 813 4.04 -19.74 48.16
N VAL A 814 3.68 -20.75 47.36
CA VAL A 814 2.34 -20.84 46.73
C VAL A 814 1.23 -20.97 47.77
N LYS A 815 1.51 -21.61 48.92
CA LYS A 815 0.55 -21.76 50.01
C LYS A 815 0.33 -20.44 50.75
N GLU A 816 1.39 -19.65 50.97
CA GLU A 816 1.29 -18.29 51.54
C GLU A 816 0.59 -17.32 50.58
N LEU A 817 0.92 -17.38 49.28
CA LEU A 817 0.29 -16.54 48.26
C LEU A 817 -1.21 -16.80 48.12
N ARG A 818 -1.66 -18.05 48.25
CA ARG A 818 -3.09 -18.39 48.28
C ARG A 818 -3.81 -17.84 49.51
N LYS A 819 -3.12 -17.79 50.66
CA LYS A 819 -3.64 -17.23 51.92
C LYS A 819 -3.77 -15.70 51.85
N HIS A 820 -2.79 -15.03 51.24
CA HIS A 820 -2.84 -13.59 50.97
C HIS A 820 -3.89 -13.19 49.94
N ALA A 821 -4.21 -14.09 48.99
CA ALA A 821 -5.28 -13.89 48.01
C ALA A 821 -6.70 -14.17 48.57
N GLY A 822 -6.86 -14.42 49.88
CA GLY A 822 -8.16 -14.63 50.51
C GLY A 822 -8.84 -15.96 50.18
N MET A 823 -8.12 -16.92 49.61
CA MET A 823 -8.65 -18.24 49.29
C MET A 823 -8.46 -19.19 50.48
N THR A 824 -9.42 -19.23 51.41
CA THR A 824 -9.47 -20.29 52.44
C THR A 824 -9.84 -21.62 51.80
N GLU A 825 -9.04 -22.67 52.08
CA GLU A 825 -9.27 -24.03 51.59
C GLU A 825 -10.53 -24.63 52.23
N GLU A 826 -11.66 -24.63 51.52
CA GLU A 826 -12.71 -25.62 51.77
C GLU A 826 -12.28 -26.96 51.16
N ASN A 827 -12.11 -27.96 52.01
CA ASN A 827 -11.80 -29.34 51.66
C ASN A 827 -12.91 -29.95 50.78
N VAL A 828 -12.73 -29.94 49.45
CA VAL A 828 -13.55 -30.75 48.54
C VAL A 828 -12.82 -32.07 48.25
N GLN A 829 -13.34 -33.17 48.80
CA GLN A 829 -12.92 -34.53 48.47
C GLN A 829 -13.10 -34.81 46.96
N LEU A 830 -12.00 -35.12 46.27
CA LEU A 830 -11.99 -35.56 44.88
C LEU A 830 -12.69 -36.93 44.71
N LYS A 831 -13.89 -36.95 44.14
CA LYS A 831 -14.52 -38.20 43.64
C LYS A 831 -13.75 -38.74 42.42
N LYS A 832 -13.30 -40.00 42.50
CA LYS A 832 -12.66 -40.74 41.39
C LYS A 832 -13.59 -40.83 40.17
N ARG A 833 -13.14 -40.35 39.01
CA ARG A 833 -13.80 -40.51 37.70
C ARG A 833 -13.78 -41.98 37.24
N LYS A 834 -14.93 -42.55 36.88
CA LYS A 834 -15.04 -43.84 36.16
C LYS A 834 -14.61 -43.66 34.69
N LYS A 835 -13.71 -44.51 34.19
CA LYS A 835 -13.32 -44.60 32.78
C LYS A 835 -14.52 -45.05 31.93
N LYS A 836 -14.82 -44.34 30.83
CA LYS A 836 -15.68 -44.84 29.73
C LYS A 836 -14.82 -45.67 28.79
N GLY A 837 -15.10 -46.97 28.69
CA GLY A 837 -14.42 -47.89 27.79
C GLY A 837 -14.85 -47.70 26.34
N GLY A 838 -13.88 -47.64 25.43
CA GLY A 838 -14.11 -47.80 24.00
C GLY A 838 -14.37 -49.27 23.64
N PRO A 839 -15.02 -49.58 22.51
CA PRO A 839 -15.26 -50.95 22.11
C PRO A 839 -14.01 -51.57 21.47
N ASN A 840 -13.54 -52.66 22.05
CA ASN A 840 -12.49 -53.55 21.55
C ASN A 840 -13.02 -54.35 20.33
N PRO A 841 -12.33 -54.38 19.17
CA PRO A 841 -12.72 -55.20 18.04
C PRO A 841 -12.21 -56.63 18.26
N LEU A 842 -13.06 -57.64 17.99
CA LEU A 842 -12.80 -59.10 18.11
C LEU A 842 -13.08 -59.71 19.49
N SER A 843 -14.33 -60.12 19.71
CA SER A 843 -14.60 -61.45 20.29
C SER A 843 -16.05 -61.87 20.04
N CYS A 844 -16.23 -62.73 19.04
CA CYS A 844 -17.44 -63.50 18.81
C CYS A 844 -17.52 -64.62 19.86
N LEU A 845 -18.38 -64.53 20.88
CA LEU A 845 -18.88 -65.70 21.59
C LEU A 845 -20.38 -65.57 21.85
N LYS A 846 -21.11 -66.53 21.29
CA LYS A 846 -22.57 -66.72 21.36
C LYS A 846 -23.06 -66.81 22.81
N LYS A 847 -24.09 -66.04 23.17
CA LYS A 847 -24.95 -66.34 24.34
C LYS A 847 -25.98 -67.39 23.96
N LYS A 848 -25.95 -68.54 24.63
CA LYS A 848 -26.99 -69.58 24.62
C LYS A 848 -28.29 -69.02 25.23
N LYS A 849 -29.43 -69.24 24.56
CA LYS A 849 -30.78 -69.07 25.12
C LYS A 849 -31.19 -70.33 25.91
N PRO A 850 -32.05 -70.21 26.94
CA PRO A 850 -32.52 -71.36 27.71
C PRO A 850 -33.56 -72.19 26.94
N GLN A 851 -33.50 -73.51 27.15
CA GLN A 851 -34.44 -74.51 26.61
C GLN A 851 -35.72 -74.59 27.45
N ALA A 852 -36.88 -74.71 26.78
CA ALA A 852 -37.90 -75.73 27.09
C ALA A 852 -38.92 -75.87 25.93
N THR A 853 -38.94 -77.08 25.35
CA THR A 853 -40.08 -77.89 24.84
C THR A 853 -41.17 -77.25 23.94
N ALA A 854 -41.24 -77.63 22.65
CA ALA A 854 -41.96 -78.83 22.16
C ALA A 854 -42.39 -78.73 20.67
N SER A 855 -42.14 -79.84 19.96
CA SER A 855 -42.82 -80.40 18.76
C SER A 855 -42.98 -79.63 17.44
N ASN A 856 -42.14 -80.03 16.48
CA ASN A 856 -42.40 -80.37 15.07
C ASN A 856 -43.75 -79.99 14.44
N GLN A 857 -43.68 -79.17 13.38
CA GLN A 857 -44.32 -79.44 12.09
C GLN A 857 -43.49 -78.81 10.95
N THR A 858 -43.26 -79.63 9.93
CA THR A 858 -42.48 -79.40 8.70
C THR A 858 -43.32 -78.71 7.61
N ALA A 859 -42.79 -77.67 6.94
CA ALA A 859 -43.04 -77.36 5.52
C ALA A 859 -42.12 -76.24 4.96
N THR A 860 -41.13 -76.67 4.16
CA THR A 860 -40.70 -76.16 2.82
C THR A 860 -40.51 -74.67 2.44
N LYS A 861 -39.34 -74.44 1.79
CA LYS A 861 -38.97 -73.49 0.68
C LYS A 861 -38.28 -72.12 0.96
N SER A 862 -36.94 -72.16 0.84
CA SER A 862 -35.99 -71.33 0.02
C SER A 862 -36.17 -69.80 -0.23
N GLY A 863 -35.11 -69.01 0.05
CA GLY A 863 -34.53 -68.03 -0.91
C GLY A 863 -34.49 -66.50 -0.62
N LYS A 864 -33.30 -65.99 -0.22
CA LYS A 864 -32.54 -64.75 -0.61
C LYS A 864 -33.13 -63.31 -0.75
N VAL A 865 -32.27 -62.34 -0.35
CA VAL A 865 -32.05 -60.90 -0.73
C VAL A 865 -32.80 -59.76 0.02
N ARG A 866 -32.01 -58.80 0.59
CA ARG A 866 -32.45 -57.53 1.21
C ARG A 866 -32.52 -56.37 0.19
N LYS A 867 -33.63 -55.61 0.19
CA LYS A 867 -33.96 -54.46 -0.68
C LYS A 867 -33.40 -53.12 -0.17
N LYS A 868 -32.93 -52.25 -1.09
CA LYS A 868 -32.62 -50.81 -0.90
C LYS A 868 -33.90 -49.95 -0.90
N LYS A 869 -33.97 -48.90 -0.06
CA LYS A 869 -35.07 -47.91 -0.01
C LYS A 869 -34.94 -46.87 -1.14
N LYS A 870 -36.07 -46.56 -1.81
CA LYS A 870 -36.20 -45.59 -2.93
C LYS A 870 -36.48 -44.16 -2.42
N ILE A 871 -35.89 -43.18 -3.11
CA ILE A 871 -36.19 -41.74 -2.98
C ILE A 871 -37.42 -41.41 -3.85
N LYS A 872 -38.37 -40.61 -3.35
CA LYS A 872 -39.54 -40.12 -4.11
C LYS A 872 -39.15 -38.88 -4.94
N ILE A 873 -39.42 -38.91 -6.24
CA ILE A 873 -39.23 -37.79 -7.18
C ILE A 873 -40.59 -37.10 -7.40
N ALA A 874 -40.63 -35.78 -7.49
CA ALA A 874 -41.85 -35.00 -7.73
C ALA A 874 -42.47 -35.30 -9.11
N SER A 875 -43.80 -35.24 -9.22
CA SER A 875 -44.56 -35.64 -10.41
C SER A 875 -44.17 -34.88 -11.68
N HIS A 876 -44.00 -33.54 -11.59
CA HIS A 876 -43.60 -32.71 -12.74
C HIS A 876 -42.19 -33.05 -13.26
N VAL A 877 -41.27 -33.44 -12.38
CA VAL A 877 -39.92 -33.91 -12.78
C VAL A 877 -40.01 -35.25 -13.49
N LYS A 878 -40.93 -36.12 -13.05
CA LYS A 878 -41.18 -37.42 -13.68
C LYS A 878 -41.80 -37.26 -15.07
N GLU A 879 -42.70 -36.30 -15.25
CA GLU A 879 -43.29 -35.98 -16.55
C GLU A 879 -42.27 -35.35 -17.50
N ALA A 880 -41.45 -34.40 -17.03
CA ALA A 880 -40.37 -33.83 -17.82
C ALA A 880 -39.36 -34.89 -18.30
N LEU A 881 -38.96 -35.81 -17.41
CA LEU A 881 -38.08 -36.93 -17.76
C LEU A 881 -38.72 -37.90 -18.75
N ILE A 882 -40.03 -38.14 -18.67
CA ILE A 882 -40.75 -38.99 -19.63
C ILE A 882 -40.81 -38.32 -21.01
N THR A 883 -41.07 -37.02 -21.08
CA THR A 883 -41.08 -36.25 -22.32
C THR A 883 -39.68 -36.22 -22.96
N GLU A 884 -38.64 -36.00 -22.16
CA GLU A 884 -37.25 -36.00 -22.63
C GLU A 884 -36.80 -37.39 -23.12
N LEU A 885 -37.26 -38.47 -22.47
CA LEU A 885 -37.00 -39.85 -22.90
C LEU A 885 -37.76 -40.25 -24.17
N LYS A 886 -38.98 -39.72 -24.39
CA LYS A 886 -39.72 -39.91 -25.65
C LYS A 886 -39.01 -39.21 -26.81
N ASN A 887 -38.63 -37.95 -26.62
CA ASN A 887 -37.90 -37.17 -27.64
C ASN A 887 -36.54 -37.80 -27.98
N LYS A 888 -35.83 -38.36 -26.98
CA LYS A 888 -34.56 -39.08 -27.21
C LYS A 888 -34.74 -40.42 -27.93
N ARG A 889 -35.87 -41.11 -27.76
CA ARG A 889 -36.18 -42.37 -28.47
C ARG A 889 -36.63 -42.15 -29.92
N GLU A 890 -37.37 -41.10 -30.19
CA GLU A 890 -37.76 -40.74 -31.56
C GLU A 890 -36.58 -40.19 -32.38
N ALA A 891 -35.61 -39.53 -31.74
CA ALA A 891 -34.37 -39.07 -32.37
C ALA A 891 -33.34 -40.19 -32.63
N SER A 892 -33.52 -41.39 -32.06
CA SER A 892 -32.61 -42.55 -32.24
C SER A 892 -33.21 -43.69 -33.05
N SER A 893 -34.42 -43.52 -33.61
CA SER A 893 -35.01 -44.43 -34.61
C SER A 893 -35.02 -43.87 -36.04
N ASN A 894 -34.50 -42.65 -36.26
CA ASN A 894 -34.40 -41.98 -37.57
C ASN A 894 -32.98 -41.47 -37.88
N ALA A 895 -31.94 -42.08 -37.29
CA ALA A 895 -30.53 -41.84 -37.59
C ALA A 895 -29.73 -43.14 -37.52
#